data_AF-A0AAX0L3B9-F1
#
_entry.id   AF-A0AAX0L3B9-F1
#
_cell.length_a   1.000
_cell.length_b   1.000
_cell.length_c   1.000
_cell.angle_alpha   90.00
_cell.angle_beta   90.00
_cell.angle_gamma   90.00
#
_symmetry.space_group_name_H-M   'P 1'
#
loop_
_entity.id
_entity.type
_entity.pdbx_description
1 polymer ?
#
loop_
_entity_poly.entity_id
_entity_poly.type
_entity_poly.pdbx_seq_one_letter_code
_entity_poly.pdbx_strand_id
1 'polypeptide(L)'
;MSWMEDDDPYEGAVSLSQRAMMGATQARAVAYLDKLNPEQRQAVETLDGPVLMLAGAGTGKTSALTARIAHLIHTGRARPNEILAVTFTNKAAREMKERVGRHLGGAIEGMPWLGTFHSVCVKLLRHHAELVGLKSNFTILDTDDQIRLMKQLIVAANMDEKRWPARQLAGLVDGWKNKALTPERVSGRETAAFDNRGSELYAAYQDRLKTLNAVDFGDLLLHMVTIFQTHADVLAQYQRWFRYILVDEYQDTNVAQYLWLRLLAQGHKNICCVGDDDQSIYGWRGAEVGNILKFEKDFPGAAVIRLEQNYRSTEHILAAASGLIAANEGRLGKELWTEAEGGEKVRLIGHWDGEEEARWIGEEIEAIQRGTRGNPPVSLNDQAILVRASHQMRAFEDRFLTIGLPYRVIGGPRFYERLEIRDAMAYFRLVTSPEDDLAFERIINTPKRGLGDKAQQRIQVAARENGLSLLDGAKLLVAEGALTGKAGGQLRLFVENITRWHDEIAQASPATAVTRAEDDDLLIEPAEDGVAPANDLSHVRLAERILEESGYVEMWQNDKTPEAPGRLENLKELVKALEQFDNLQGFLEHVALIMDNDKSETEEKVSIMTLHAAKGLEFPVVFLPGWEDGLFPSQRSMDESGLKGLEEERRLAYVGITRAEELCTISFAGNRRVYGQWQSQMPSRFIDELPVKHVEVLTPPGLYGGGMNGGGVSAGGFGGSTAMEDRVSRADVYNSPGWRRLQNAQSRGISSPREARHMTIDASGESDYEIGDRVFHKKFGYGEVMGSEGDKLVVEFDKAGEKRLLASFVVPAADADDVPF
;
A
#
# COMPACT_ATOMS: atom_id res chain seq x y z
N MET A 1 90.91 -24.96 9.94
CA MET A 1 90.80 -25.21 8.49
C MET A 1 89.32 -25.02 8.15
N SER A 2 88.86 -23.86 7.68
CA SER A 2 89.14 -23.17 6.41
C SER A 2 88.43 -23.82 5.20
N TRP A 3 87.30 -23.21 4.84
CA TRP A 3 86.71 -23.02 3.49
C TRP A 3 86.24 -24.22 2.66
N MET A 4 84.96 -24.23 2.30
CA MET A 4 84.51 -23.84 0.94
C MET A 4 82.99 -23.60 0.90
N GLU A 5 82.61 -22.53 0.21
CA GLU A 5 81.26 -22.13 -0.18
C GLU A 5 80.69 -23.11 -1.21
N ASP A 6 79.41 -23.47 -1.07
CA ASP A 6 78.53 -23.82 -2.18
C ASP A 6 77.32 -22.88 -2.08
N ASP A 7 77.21 -22.02 -3.09
CA ASP A 7 76.15 -21.05 -3.31
C ASP A 7 75.00 -21.78 -4.02
N ASP A 8 73.86 -21.99 -3.36
CA ASP A 8 72.64 -22.58 -3.96
C ASP A 8 71.58 -21.48 -4.14
N PRO A 9 71.36 -20.97 -5.37
CA PRO A 9 70.44 -19.87 -5.62
C PRO A 9 69.02 -20.41 -5.86
N TYR A 10 68.38 -20.94 -4.82
CA TYR A 10 66.94 -21.27 -4.84
C TYR A 10 66.22 -20.74 -3.60
N GLU A 11 66.34 -19.42 -3.34
CA GLU A 11 65.32 -18.70 -2.60
C GLU A 11 64.04 -18.55 -3.44
N GLY A 12 63.09 -19.45 -3.21
CA GLY A 12 61.66 -19.16 -3.13
C GLY A 12 61.03 -18.29 -4.23
N ALA A 13 61.24 -18.60 -5.51
CA ALA A 13 60.47 -17.95 -6.58
C ALA A 13 58.98 -18.37 -6.48
N VAL A 14 58.13 -17.43 -6.04
CA VAL A 14 56.66 -17.53 -6.06
C VAL A 14 56.20 -18.07 -7.43
N SER A 15 55.38 -19.14 -7.44
CA SER A 15 55.03 -19.82 -8.68
C SER A 15 54.33 -18.89 -9.67
N LEU A 16 54.46 -19.13 -10.97
CA LEU A 16 53.76 -18.35 -12.01
C LEU A 16 52.23 -18.33 -11.79
N SER A 17 51.66 -19.42 -11.28
CA SER A 17 50.24 -19.48 -10.91
C SER A 17 49.93 -18.63 -9.68
N GLN A 18 50.79 -18.59 -8.66
CA GLN A 18 50.63 -17.68 -7.52
C GLN A 18 50.81 -16.22 -7.92
N ARG A 19 51.77 -15.89 -8.79
CA ARG A 19 51.95 -14.53 -9.32
C ARG A 19 50.78 -14.09 -10.19
N ALA A 20 50.22 -14.97 -11.02
CA ALA A 20 49.02 -14.69 -11.81
C ALA A 20 47.77 -14.52 -10.94
N MET A 21 47.62 -15.34 -9.89
CA MET A 21 46.54 -15.18 -8.90
C MET A 21 46.71 -13.86 -8.13
N MET A 22 47.92 -13.54 -7.66
CA MET A 22 48.23 -12.27 -6.99
C MET A 22 47.95 -11.07 -7.90
N GLY A 23 48.36 -11.10 -9.18
CA GLY A 23 48.09 -10.06 -10.16
C GLY A 23 46.61 -9.90 -10.50
N ALA A 24 45.86 -11.01 -10.61
CA ALA A 24 44.41 -10.97 -10.80
C ALA A 24 43.66 -10.43 -9.57
N THR A 25 44.14 -10.72 -8.36
CA THR A 25 43.61 -10.16 -7.12
C THR A 25 43.94 -8.66 -6.98
N GLN A 26 45.13 -8.23 -7.40
CA GLN A 26 45.55 -6.82 -7.37
C GLN A 26 44.83 -5.97 -8.42
N ALA A 27 44.59 -6.49 -9.62
CA ALA A 27 43.80 -5.79 -10.65
C ALA A 27 42.33 -5.64 -10.23
N ARG A 28 41.76 -6.62 -9.53
CA ARG A 28 40.39 -6.57 -8.97
C ARG A 28 40.27 -5.65 -7.75
N ALA A 29 41.37 -5.46 -7.01
CA ALA A 29 41.46 -4.59 -5.84
C ALA A 29 41.19 -3.11 -6.13
N VAL A 30 41.51 -2.69 -7.36
CA VAL A 30 41.34 -1.29 -7.81
C VAL A 30 39.96 -1.11 -8.47
N ALA A 31 39.45 -2.16 -9.11
CA ALA A 31 38.21 -2.12 -9.89
C ALA A 31 36.94 -1.75 -9.09
N TYR A 32 36.88 -2.04 -7.77
CA TYR A 32 35.73 -1.64 -6.96
C TYR A 32 35.77 -0.18 -6.50
N LEU A 33 36.94 0.47 -6.56
CA LEU A 33 37.10 1.90 -6.27
C LEU A 33 36.89 2.76 -7.53
N ASP A 34 37.17 2.22 -8.72
CA ASP A 34 37.14 2.97 -9.98
C ASP A 34 35.76 3.54 -10.35
N LYS A 35 34.68 2.96 -9.82
CA LYS A 35 33.30 3.38 -10.08
C LYS A 35 32.73 4.33 -9.01
N LEU A 36 33.52 4.67 -8.00
CA LEU A 36 33.08 5.52 -6.89
C LEU A 36 33.46 6.97 -7.18
N ASN A 37 32.55 7.90 -6.86
CA ASN A 37 32.89 9.32 -6.86
C ASN A 37 33.82 9.67 -5.66
N PRO A 38 34.38 10.89 -5.61
CA PRO A 38 35.32 11.27 -4.56
C PRO A 38 34.79 11.09 -3.14
N GLU A 39 33.53 11.42 -2.88
CA GLU A 39 32.90 11.32 -1.55
C GLU A 39 32.64 9.87 -1.15
N GLN A 40 32.16 9.03 -2.07
CA GLN A 40 32.01 7.58 -1.84
C GLN A 40 33.36 6.93 -1.61
N ARG A 41 34.39 7.33 -2.36
CA ARG A 41 35.75 6.84 -2.18
C ARG A 41 36.32 7.24 -0.82
N GLN A 42 36.13 8.49 -0.41
CA GLN A 42 36.48 8.96 0.93
C GLN A 42 35.76 8.13 2.01
N ALA A 43 34.48 7.83 1.81
CA ALA A 43 33.70 6.99 2.71
C ALA A 43 34.19 5.53 2.76
N VAL A 44 34.79 5.01 1.69
CA VAL A 44 35.41 3.68 1.67
C VAL A 44 36.79 3.68 2.33
N GLU A 45 37.60 4.73 2.10
CA GLU A 45 39.00 4.80 2.55
C GLU A 45 39.15 5.30 4.00
N THR A 46 38.15 5.97 4.56
CA THR A 46 38.15 6.44 5.97
C THR A 46 37.85 5.29 6.93
N LEU A 47 38.80 4.38 7.14
CA LEU A 47 38.56 3.10 7.81
C LEU A 47 38.43 3.17 9.34
N ASP A 48 39.30 3.94 9.99
CA ASP A 48 39.43 3.94 11.45
C ASP A 48 38.56 5.02 12.10
N GLY A 49 38.07 4.74 13.31
CA GLY A 49 37.19 5.64 14.06
C GLY A 49 35.72 5.61 13.59
N PRO A 50 34.87 6.44 14.21
CA PRO A 50 33.46 6.48 13.88
C PRO A 50 33.22 7.23 12.57
N VAL A 51 32.42 6.65 11.68
CA VAL A 51 32.06 7.24 10.39
C VAL A 51 30.55 7.26 10.25
N LEU A 52 30.01 8.41 9.88
CA LEU A 52 28.63 8.56 9.43
C LEU A 52 28.65 8.85 7.93
N MET A 53 28.19 7.90 7.12
CA MET A 53 27.88 8.14 5.72
C MET A 53 26.46 8.70 5.64
N LEU A 54 26.34 10.03 5.62
CA LEU A 54 25.05 10.70 5.48
C LEU A 54 24.70 10.75 4.00
N ALA A 55 23.76 9.92 3.57
CA ALA A 55 23.62 9.61 2.16
C ALA A 55 22.16 9.67 1.71
N GLY A 56 21.87 10.59 0.80
CA GLY A 56 20.49 10.81 0.31
C GLY A 56 19.93 9.63 -0.50
N ALA A 57 18.68 9.76 -0.94
CA ALA A 57 18.09 8.83 -1.90
C ALA A 57 18.92 8.79 -3.20
N GLY A 58 19.13 7.61 -3.77
CA GLY A 58 19.82 7.44 -5.06
C GLY A 58 21.33 7.72 -5.06
N THR A 59 21.98 7.89 -3.91
CA THR A 59 23.39 8.31 -3.80
C THR A 59 24.41 7.16 -3.78
N GLY A 60 23.96 5.92 -3.98
CA GLY A 60 24.84 4.74 -3.98
C GLY A 60 25.26 4.23 -2.59
N LYS A 61 24.46 4.48 -1.53
CA LYS A 61 24.63 3.97 -0.16
C LYS A 61 25.16 2.54 -0.07
N THR A 62 24.40 1.61 -0.64
CA THR A 62 24.72 0.18 -0.58
C THR A 62 26.03 -0.13 -1.30
N SER A 63 26.30 0.53 -2.44
CA SER A 63 27.54 0.36 -3.20
C SER A 63 28.76 0.81 -2.38
N ALA A 64 28.68 1.98 -1.75
CA ALA A 64 29.75 2.48 -0.86
C ALA A 64 29.98 1.54 0.33
N LEU A 65 28.91 1.04 0.95
CA LEU A 65 29.01 0.11 2.08
C LEU A 65 29.63 -1.23 1.68
N THR A 66 29.23 -1.82 0.55
CA THR A 66 29.79 -3.08 0.05
C THR A 66 31.24 -2.91 -0.40
N ALA A 67 31.59 -1.79 -1.02
CA ALA A 67 32.96 -1.46 -1.39
C ALA A 67 33.84 -1.29 -0.15
N ARG A 68 33.32 -0.69 0.93
CA ARG A 68 34.03 -0.56 2.21
C ARG A 68 34.34 -1.90 2.86
N ILE A 69 33.39 -2.84 2.86
CA ILE A 69 33.63 -4.21 3.35
C ILE A 69 34.71 -4.90 2.51
N ALA A 70 34.62 -4.82 1.18
CA ALA A 70 35.62 -5.38 0.30
C ALA A 70 37.01 -4.76 0.54
N HIS A 71 37.07 -3.44 0.75
CA HIS A 71 38.29 -2.70 1.00
C HIS A 71 38.94 -3.07 2.35
N LEU A 72 38.16 -3.25 3.41
CA LEU A 72 38.65 -3.72 4.71
C LEU A 72 39.34 -5.09 4.62
N ILE A 73 38.74 -6.02 3.87
CA ILE A 73 39.26 -7.37 3.67
C ILE A 73 40.50 -7.32 2.76
N HIS A 74 40.40 -6.59 1.65
CA HIS A 74 41.47 -6.53 0.65
C HIS A 74 42.75 -5.90 1.21
N THR A 75 42.64 -4.81 1.95
CA THR A 75 43.78 -4.12 2.57
C THR A 75 44.37 -4.87 3.77
N GLY A 76 43.80 -6.02 4.15
CA GLY A 76 44.24 -6.80 5.30
C GLY A 76 43.96 -6.13 6.66
N ARG A 77 43.11 -5.10 6.68
CA ARG A 77 42.73 -4.38 7.91
C ARG A 77 41.82 -5.22 8.82
N ALA A 78 41.01 -6.09 8.23
CA ALA A 78 40.15 -7.01 8.97
C ALA A 78 39.97 -8.34 8.23
N ARG A 79 39.86 -9.43 9.00
CA ARG A 79 39.38 -10.71 8.49
C ARG A 79 37.85 -10.71 8.43
N PRO A 80 37.24 -11.53 7.56
CA PRO A 80 35.78 -11.58 7.44
C PRO A 80 35.02 -11.87 8.75
N ASN A 81 35.60 -12.64 9.68
CA ASN A 81 35.02 -12.90 11.01
C ASN A 81 35.20 -11.75 12.01
N GLU A 82 35.98 -10.73 11.65
CA GLU A 82 36.20 -9.51 12.45
C GLU A 82 35.29 -8.35 12.02
N ILE A 83 34.47 -8.57 10.99
CA ILE A 83 33.53 -7.58 10.44
C ILE A 83 32.11 -7.96 10.82
N LEU A 84 31.43 -7.08 11.54
CA LEU A 84 29.99 -7.15 11.80
C LEU A 84 29.28 -6.22 10.82
N ALA A 85 28.39 -6.74 9.98
CA ALA A 85 27.60 -5.95 9.05
C ALA A 85 26.10 -6.23 9.26
N VAL A 86 25.33 -5.19 9.61
CA VAL A 86 23.91 -5.32 9.93
C VAL A 86 23.03 -4.46 9.03
N THR A 87 21.87 -4.99 8.66
CA THR A 87 20.82 -4.32 7.88
C THR A 87 19.43 -4.69 8.42
N PHE A 88 18.36 -4.14 7.84
CA PHE A 88 16.98 -4.33 8.32
C PHE A 88 16.29 -5.55 7.74
N THR A 89 16.60 -5.94 6.50
CA THR A 89 15.90 -7.02 5.81
C THR A 89 16.83 -8.16 5.40
N ASN A 90 16.29 -9.38 5.40
CA ASN A 90 17.04 -10.55 4.91
C ASN A 90 17.38 -10.42 3.42
N LYS A 91 16.54 -9.74 2.63
CA LYS A 91 16.80 -9.44 1.22
C LYS A 91 18.04 -8.56 1.06
N ALA A 92 18.10 -7.43 1.79
CA ALA A 92 19.26 -6.53 1.78
C ALA A 92 20.54 -7.24 2.25
N ALA A 93 20.44 -8.10 3.28
CA ALA A 93 21.60 -8.86 3.75
C ALA A 93 22.12 -9.82 2.68
N ARG A 94 21.22 -10.54 1.99
CA ARG A 94 21.59 -11.45 0.90
C ARG A 94 22.23 -10.69 -0.26
N GLU A 95 21.62 -9.59 -0.68
CA GLU A 95 22.14 -8.75 -1.77
C GLU A 95 23.51 -8.15 -1.43
N MET A 96 23.68 -7.64 -0.20
CA MET A 96 24.96 -7.13 0.29
C MET A 96 26.03 -8.24 0.26
N LYS A 97 25.70 -9.45 0.70
CA LYS A 97 26.61 -10.61 0.66
C LYS A 97 27.01 -10.96 -0.78
N GLU A 98 26.07 -10.96 -1.72
CA GLU A 98 26.33 -11.21 -3.14
C GLU A 98 27.21 -10.12 -3.77
N ARG A 99 26.94 -8.84 -3.47
CA ARG A 99 27.74 -7.69 -3.94
C ARG A 99 29.18 -7.75 -3.43
N VAL A 100 29.38 -8.00 -2.13
CA VAL A 100 30.72 -8.19 -1.56
C VAL A 100 31.42 -9.39 -2.22
N GLY A 101 30.68 -10.47 -2.53
CA GLY A 101 31.25 -11.66 -3.19
C GLY A 101 31.76 -11.38 -4.59
N ARG A 102 31.04 -10.54 -5.34
CA ARG A 102 31.49 -10.07 -6.65
C ARG A 102 32.77 -9.24 -6.55
N HIS A 103 32.90 -8.36 -5.56
CA HIS A 103 34.12 -7.58 -5.36
C HIS A 103 35.33 -8.45 -4.99
N LEU A 104 35.12 -9.52 -4.22
CA LEU A 104 36.20 -10.41 -3.75
C LEU A 104 36.51 -11.59 -4.68
N GLY A 105 35.72 -11.80 -5.74
CA GLY A 105 36.02 -12.75 -6.82
C GLY A 105 35.66 -14.21 -6.54
N GLY A 106 34.62 -14.50 -5.73
CA GLY A 106 34.15 -15.86 -5.48
C GLY A 106 33.05 -15.99 -4.41
N ALA A 107 32.55 -17.22 -4.21
CA ALA A 107 31.50 -17.51 -3.24
C ALA A 107 31.98 -17.23 -1.80
N ILE A 108 31.36 -16.25 -1.15
CA ILE A 108 31.63 -15.91 0.25
C ILE A 108 30.98 -16.97 1.15
N GLU A 109 31.73 -18.01 1.49
CA GLU A 109 31.52 -18.74 2.74
C GLU A 109 32.02 -17.93 3.96
N GLY A 110 32.72 -16.81 3.72
CA GLY A 110 33.54 -16.14 4.73
C GLY A 110 32.90 -15.08 5.62
N MET A 111 31.67 -14.60 5.41
CA MET A 111 31.08 -13.49 6.22
C MET A 111 30.05 -14.00 7.24
N PRO A 112 30.46 -14.54 8.42
CA PRO A 112 29.56 -15.17 9.38
C PRO A 112 28.69 -14.19 10.18
N TRP A 113 28.99 -12.90 10.13
CA TRP A 113 28.33 -11.84 10.90
C TRP A 113 27.71 -10.76 10.00
N LEU A 114 27.29 -11.16 8.79
CA LEU A 114 26.49 -10.33 7.90
C LEU A 114 25.03 -10.82 7.96
N GLY A 115 24.12 -9.96 8.41
CA GLY A 115 22.72 -10.33 8.56
C GLY A 115 21.84 -9.18 9.03
N THR A 116 20.62 -9.51 9.46
CA THR A 116 19.78 -8.57 10.21
C THR A 116 20.14 -8.53 11.69
N PHE A 117 19.80 -7.44 12.38
CA PHE A 117 19.95 -7.34 13.84
C PHE A 117 19.44 -8.59 14.57
N HIS A 118 18.22 -9.02 14.24
CA HIS A 118 17.60 -10.21 14.82
C HIS A 118 18.39 -11.48 14.49
N SER A 119 18.76 -11.72 13.22
CA SER A 119 19.50 -12.93 12.85
C SER A 119 20.86 -13.04 13.55
N VAL A 120 21.57 -11.93 13.72
CA VAL A 120 22.84 -11.88 14.45
C VAL A 120 22.59 -12.11 15.94
N CYS A 121 21.61 -11.42 16.54
CA CYS A 121 21.29 -11.58 17.95
C CYS A 121 20.80 -12.98 18.30
N VAL A 122 20.03 -13.65 17.43
CA VAL A 122 19.68 -15.07 17.61
C VAL A 122 20.96 -15.88 17.72
N LYS A 123 21.88 -15.78 16.76
CA LYS A 123 23.13 -16.54 16.78
C LYS A 123 23.94 -16.30 18.06
N LEU A 124 24.07 -15.04 18.48
CA LEU A 124 24.76 -14.66 19.72
C LEU A 124 24.06 -15.23 20.95
N LEU A 125 22.74 -15.06 21.03
CA LEU A 125 21.93 -15.51 22.16
C LEU A 125 21.95 -17.03 22.31
N ARG A 126 21.98 -17.79 21.19
CA ARG A 126 22.12 -19.26 21.22
C ARG A 126 23.38 -19.71 21.96
N HIS A 127 24.48 -18.95 21.87
CA HIS A 127 25.73 -19.26 22.58
C HIS A 127 25.71 -18.84 24.06
N HIS A 128 24.85 -17.90 24.43
CA HIS A 128 24.84 -17.26 25.76
C HIS A 128 23.49 -17.37 26.47
N ALA A 129 22.62 -18.27 26.02
CA ALA A 129 21.22 -18.37 26.47
C ALA A 129 21.10 -18.58 27.99
N GLU A 130 22.03 -19.33 28.57
CA GLU A 130 22.04 -19.67 29.99
C GLU A 130 22.21 -18.43 30.87
N LEU A 131 22.88 -17.37 30.38
CA LEU A 131 23.07 -16.11 31.12
C LEU A 131 21.77 -15.33 31.34
N VAL A 132 20.71 -15.66 30.60
CA VAL A 132 19.37 -15.07 30.77
C VAL A 132 18.32 -16.11 31.20
N GLY A 133 18.77 -17.28 31.66
CA GLY A 133 17.89 -18.35 32.16
C GLY A 133 17.18 -19.13 31.05
N LEU A 134 17.72 -19.12 29.83
CA LEU A 134 17.21 -19.89 28.69
C LEU A 134 18.14 -21.06 28.36
N LYS A 135 17.64 -22.06 27.63
CA LYS A 135 18.47 -23.09 27.01
C LYS A 135 18.77 -22.70 25.57
N SER A 136 19.91 -23.14 25.05
CA SER A 136 20.36 -22.80 23.69
C SER A 136 19.39 -23.21 22.58
N ASN A 137 18.46 -24.14 22.82
CA ASN A 137 17.45 -24.60 21.85
C ASN A 137 16.06 -23.92 22.02
N PHE A 138 15.99 -22.72 22.60
CA PHE A 138 14.75 -21.95 22.73
C PHE A 138 13.92 -21.80 21.44
N THR A 139 12.60 -21.70 21.54
CA THR A 139 11.71 -21.42 20.39
C THR A 139 11.52 -19.92 20.21
N ILE A 140 11.38 -19.43 18.98
CA ILE A 140 11.02 -18.02 18.70
C ILE A 140 9.53 -17.99 18.39
N LEU A 141 8.74 -17.25 19.17
CA LEU A 141 7.29 -17.16 19.02
C LEU A 141 6.90 -16.15 17.94
N ASP A 142 5.89 -16.50 17.14
CA ASP A 142 5.19 -15.57 16.28
C ASP A 142 4.18 -14.71 17.06
N THR A 143 3.60 -13.72 16.39
CA THR A 143 2.65 -12.77 17.00
C THR A 143 1.40 -13.46 17.57
N ASP A 144 0.90 -14.50 16.93
CA ASP A 144 -0.32 -15.19 17.34
C ASP A 144 -0.11 -15.99 18.62
N ASP A 145 1.02 -16.69 18.72
CA ASP A 145 1.42 -17.41 19.93
C ASP A 145 1.70 -16.43 21.09
N GLN A 146 2.30 -15.27 20.82
CA GLN A 146 2.47 -14.21 21.83
C GLN A 146 1.11 -13.73 22.36
N ILE A 147 0.18 -13.38 21.48
CA ILE A 147 -1.17 -12.90 21.84
C ILE A 147 -1.91 -13.98 22.64
N ARG A 148 -1.83 -15.25 22.22
CA ARG A 148 -2.43 -16.39 22.93
C ARG A 148 -1.89 -16.52 24.34
N LEU A 149 -0.59 -16.38 24.53
CA LEU A 149 0.06 -16.46 25.84
C LEU A 149 -0.35 -15.29 26.74
N MET A 150 -0.35 -14.07 26.20
CA MET A 150 -0.78 -12.87 26.93
C MET A 150 -2.25 -12.96 27.35
N LYS A 151 -3.13 -13.50 26.50
CA LYS A 151 -4.53 -13.75 26.85
C LYS A 151 -4.66 -14.69 28.07
N GLN A 152 -3.86 -15.76 28.14
CA GLN A 152 -3.86 -16.65 29.30
C GLN A 152 -3.47 -15.92 30.59
N LEU A 153 -2.49 -15.01 30.51
CA LEU A 153 -2.03 -14.22 31.65
C LEU A 153 -3.08 -13.19 32.11
N ILE A 154 -3.74 -12.52 31.17
CA ILE A 154 -4.84 -11.58 31.47
C ILE A 154 -5.99 -12.29 32.19
N VAL A 155 -6.38 -13.47 31.70
CA VAL A 155 -7.41 -14.30 32.34
C VAL A 155 -6.97 -14.76 33.73
N ALA A 156 -5.73 -15.25 33.87
CA ALA A 156 -5.18 -15.67 35.17
C ALA A 156 -5.08 -14.51 36.18
N ALA A 157 -4.89 -13.28 35.68
CA ALA A 157 -4.87 -12.06 36.48
C ALA A 157 -6.27 -11.54 36.85
N ASN A 158 -7.35 -12.26 36.50
CA ASN A 158 -8.75 -11.87 36.69
C ASN A 158 -9.11 -10.53 36.03
N MET A 159 -8.52 -10.23 34.88
CA MET A 159 -8.80 -9.02 34.11
C MET A 159 -9.81 -9.30 32.98
N ASP A 160 -10.66 -8.31 32.68
CA ASP A 160 -11.61 -8.39 31.57
C ASP A 160 -10.92 -8.22 30.21
N GLU A 161 -10.78 -9.32 29.48
CA GLU A 161 -10.19 -9.35 28.13
C GLU A 161 -10.93 -8.45 27.13
N LYS A 162 -12.23 -8.20 27.31
CA LYS A 162 -12.97 -7.33 26.38
C LYS A 162 -12.56 -5.87 26.54
N ARG A 163 -12.32 -5.44 27.77
CA ARG A 163 -11.89 -4.08 28.10
C ARG A 163 -10.37 -3.89 27.93
N TRP A 164 -9.61 -4.95 28.20
CA TRP A 164 -8.14 -4.95 28.17
C TRP A 164 -7.65 -6.07 27.24
N PRO A 165 -7.67 -5.86 25.91
CA PRO A 165 -7.37 -6.92 24.95
C PRO A 165 -5.89 -7.32 24.98
N ALA A 166 -5.62 -8.62 24.79
CA ALA A 166 -4.26 -9.16 24.74
C ALA A 166 -3.37 -8.50 23.67
N ARG A 167 -3.94 -8.06 22.54
CA ARG A 167 -3.20 -7.32 21.50
C ARG A 167 -2.71 -5.96 21.95
N GLN A 168 -3.49 -5.27 22.77
CA GLN A 168 -3.08 -3.98 23.33
C GLN A 168 -1.86 -4.19 24.25
N LEU A 169 -1.90 -5.20 25.11
CA LEU A 169 -0.75 -5.57 25.94
C LEU A 169 0.46 -5.95 25.09
N ALA A 170 0.27 -6.73 24.02
CA ALA A 170 1.34 -7.12 23.11
C ALA A 170 2.03 -5.91 22.47
N GLY A 171 1.25 -4.93 21.99
CA GLY A 171 1.78 -3.69 21.44
C GLY A 171 2.55 -2.85 22.46
N LEU A 172 2.06 -2.78 23.71
CA LEU A 172 2.77 -2.09 24.80
C LEU A 172 4.09 -2.77 25.14
N VAL A 173 4.10 -4.10 25.28
CA VAL A 173 5.29 -4.90 25.58
C VAL A 173 6.32 -4.78 24.44
N ASP A 174 5.91 -4.88 23.19
CA ASP A 174 6.80 -4.67 22.04
C ASP A 174 7.42 -3.27 22.06
N GLY A 175 6.61 -2.23 22.31
CA GLY A 175 7.08 -0.86 22.49
C GLY A 175 8.10 -0.71 23.62
N TRP A 176 7.90 -1.38 24.76
CA TRP A 176 8.87 -1.40 25.86
C TRP A 176 10.16 -2.13 25.49
N LYS A 177 10.07 -3.28 24.80
CA LYS A 177 11.23 -4.02 24.31
C LYS A 177 12.04 -3.23 23.28
N ASN A 178 11.38 -2.51 22.37
CA ASN A 178 12.02 -1.62 21.41
C ASN A 178 12.79 -0.46 22.09
N LYS A 179 12.35 -0.07 23.29
CA LYS A 179 13.05 0.89 24.18
C LYS A 179 14.13 0.25 25.07
N ALA A 180 14.37 -1.06 24.94
CA ALA A 180 15.21 -1.86 25.82
C ALA A 180 14.82 -1.81 27.32
N LEU A 181 13.52 -1.68 27.60
CA LEU A 181 13.00 -1.69 28.97
C LEU A 181 12.69 -3.12 29.40
N THR A 182 13.33 -3.57 30.48
CA THR A 182 12.93 -4.78 31.20
C THR A 182 11.70 -4.49 32.06
N PRO A 183 10.95 -5.51 32.53
CA PRO A 183 9.73 -5.29 33.33
C PRO A 183 9.93 -4.34 34.52
N GLU A 184 11.09 -4.39 35.17
CA GLU A 184 11.42 -3.56 36.34
C GLU A 184 11.75 -2.11 35.98
N ARG A 185 12.05 -1.83 34.70
CA ARG A 185 12.41 -0.50 34.19
C ARG A 185 11.22 0.24 33.56
N VAL A 186 10.07 -0.41 33.44
CA VAL A 186 8.84 0.23 32.94
C VAL A 186 8.31 1.22 33.98
N SER A 187 8.06 2.46 33.55
CA SER A 187 7.64 3.54 34.45
C SER A 187 6.16 3.46 34.85
N GLY A 188 5.79 4.02 36.00
CA GLY A 188 4.39 4.00 36.48
C GLY A 188 3.36 4.62 35.52
N ARG A 189 3.76 5.64 34.73
CA ARG A 189 2.90 6.24 33.68
C ARG A 189 2.65 5.28 32.53
N GLU A 190 3.64 4.49 32.14
CA GLU A 190 3.50 3.47 31.09
C GLU A 190 2.69 2.27 31.59
N THR A 191 2.87 1.90 32.87
CA THR A 191 2.08 0.86 33.52
C THR A 191 0.58 1.20 33.56
N ALA A 192 0.23 2.48 33.73
CA ALA A 192 -1.15 2.97 33.70
C ALA A 192 -1.87 2.77 32.35
N ALA A 193 -1.13 2.58 31.25
CA ALA A 193 -1.70 2.34 29.93
C ALA A 193 -2.44 0.99 29.83
N PHE A 194 -2.24 0.10 30.80
CA PHE A 194 -2.92 -1.19 30.90
C PHE A 194 -3.38 -1.47 32.34
N ASP A 195 -4.38 -0.72 32.79
CA ASP A 195 -5.02 -0.82 34.11
C ASP A 195 -4.09 -0.67 35.32
N ASN A 196 -2.96 0.03 35.17
CA ASN A 196 -1.86 0.06 36.16
C ASN A 196 -1.23 -1.32 36.45
N ARG A 197 -1.41 -2.31 35.57
CA ARG A 197 -0.88 -3.67 35.72
C ARG A 197 0.00 -4.11 34.55
N GLY A 198 0.28 -3.22 33.61
CA GLY A 198 1.09 -3.52 32.42
C GLY A 198 2.47 -4.13 32.74
N SER A 199 3.20 -3.57 33.70
CA SER A 199 4.53 -4.07 34.10
C SER A 199 4.47 -5.42 34.83
N GLU A 200 3.45 -5.64 35.66
CA GLU A 200 3.20 -6.93 36.34
C GLU A 200 2.94 -8.04 35.32
N LEU A 201 2.04 -7.79 34.36
CA LEU A 201 1.74 -8.74 33.29
C LEU A 201 2.92 -8.96 32.35
N TYR A 202 3.73 -7.93 32.11
CA TYR A 202 4.96 -8.07 31.35
C TYR A 202 5.98 -8.96 32.06
N ALA A 203 6.16 -8.80 33.38
CA ALA A 203 7.01 -9.69 34.18
C ALA A 203 6.52 -11.15 34.12
N ALA A 204 5.22 -11.36 34.34
CA ALA A 204 4.61 -12.69 34.24
C ALA A 204 4.76 -13.31 32.84
N TYR A 205 4.70 -12.48 31.80
CA TYR A 205 4.94 -12.89 30.42
C TYR A 205 6.39 -13.35 30.19
N GLN A 206 7.38 -12.57 30.63
CA GLN A 206 8.80 -12.97 30.53
C GLN A 206 9.09 -14.26 31.31
N ASP A 207 8.52 -14.43 32.50
CA ASP A 207 8.69 -15.66 33.29
C ASP A 207 8.06 -16.87 32.60
N ARG A 208 6.90 -16.67 31.96
CA ARG A 208 6.24 -17.71 31.19
C ARG A 208 7.05 -18.11 29.96
N LEU A 209 7.64 -17.15 29.26
CA LEU A 209 8.54 -17.39 28.14
C LEU A 209 9.76 -18.22 28.57
N LYS A 210 10.42 -17.87 29.68
CA LYS A 210 11.53 -18.65 30.25
C LYS A 210 11.10 -20.08 30.59
N THR A 211 9.95 -20.26 31.22
CA THR A 211 9.39 -21.58 31.56
C THR A 211 9.18 -22.45 30.33
N LEU A 212 8.72 -21.86 29.22
CA LEU A 212 8.51 -22.53 27.93
C LEU A 212 9.81 -22.69 27.13
N ASN A 213 10.93 -22.15 27.61
CA ASN A 213 12.16 -22.02 26.86
C ASN A 213 11.88 -21.36 25.49
N ALA A 214 11.20 -20.22 25.52
CA ALA A 214 10.82 -19.46 24.34
C ALA A 214 11.22 -17.99 24.48
N VAL A 215 11.32 -17.31 23.36
CA VAL A 215 11.55 -15.86 23.24
C VAL A 215 10.63 -15.31 22.15
N ASP A 216 10.29 -14.03 22.21
CA ASP A 216 9.71 -13.34 21.05
C ASP A 216 10.78 -12.57 20.25
N PHE A 217 10.34 -11.83 19.22
CA PHE A 217 11.25 -11.07 18.38
C PHE A 217 11.99 -9.95 19.15
N GLY A 218 11.31 -9.23 20.03
CA GLY A 218 11.91 -8.15 20.83
C GLY A 218 12.95 -8.67 21.82
N ASP A 219 12.72 -9.86 22.39
CA ASP A 219 13.63 -10.52 23.32
C ASP A 219 15.01 -10.80 22.73
N LEU A 220 15.09 -11.08 21.43
CA LEU A 220 16.37 -11.34 20.76
C LEU A 220 17.36 -10.19 20.97
N LEU A 221 16.88 -8.95 20.86
CA LEU A 221 17.67 -7.74 21.10
C LEU A 221 17.78 -7.44 22.59
N LEU A 222 16.66 -7.44 23.31
CA LEU A 222 16.61 -7.09 24.73
C LEU A 222 17.55 -7.98 25.56
N HIS A 223 17.55 -9.29 25.35
CA HIS A 223 18.43 -10.21 26.07
C HIS A 223 19.89 -9.96 25.75
N MET A 224 20.26 -9.75 24.48
CA MET A 224 21.65 -9.45 24.13
C MET A 224 22.13 -8.11 24.71
N VAL A 225 21.29 -7.08 24.72
CA VAL A 225 21.59 -5.81 25.42
C VAL A 225 21.78 -6.06 26.92
N THR A 226 20.89 -6.85 27.53
CA THR A 226 20.97 -7.20 28.96
C THR A 226 22.26 -7.94 29.27
N ILE A 227 22.62 -8.97 28.48
CA ILE A 227 23.87 -9.73 28.62
C ILE A 227 25.07 -8.79 28.55
N PHE A 228 25.16 -7.94 27.53
CA PHE A 228 26.28 -7.01 27.38
C PHE A 228 26.38 -5.97 28.50
N GLN A 229 25.25 -5.54 29.09
CA GLN A 229 25.24 -4.63 30.23
C GLN A 229 25.65 -5.30 31.55
N THR A 230 25.43 -6.61 31.69
CA THR A 230 25.60 -7.34 32.97
C THR A 230 26.84 -8.23 33.00
N HIS A 231 27.37 -8.62 31.83
CA HIS A 231 28.50 -9.53 31.67
C HIS A 231 29.58 -8.84 30.83
N ALA A 232 30.43 -8.05 31.49
CA ALA A 232 31.44 -7.23 30.84
C ALA A 232 32.53 -8.06 30.11
N ASP A 233 32.77 -9.29 30.57
CA ASP A 233 33.69 -10.25 29.96
C ASP A 233 33.20 -10.73 28.58
N VAL A 234 31.91 -11.07 28.48
CA VAL A 234 31.24 -11.45 27.22
C VAL A 234 31.24 -10.27 26.25
N LEU A 235 30.90 -9.06 26.73
CA LEU A 235 30.98 -7.85 25.91
C LEU A 235 32.40 -7.62 25.40
N ALA A 236 33.41 -7.68 26.27
CA ALA A 236 34.81 -7.48 25.90
C ALA A 236 35.31 -8.51 24.87
N GLN A 237 34.80 -9.74 24.91
CA GLN A 237 35.08 -10.77 23.90
C GLN A 237 34.60 -10.34 22.52
N TYR A 238 33.34 -9.93 22.39
CA TYR A 238 32.78 -9.50 21.10
C TYR A 238 33.35 -8.17 20.63
N GLN A 239 33.69 -7.24 21.52
CA GLN A 239 34.41 -6.01 21.17
C GLN A 239 35.80 -6.30 20.57
N ARG A 240 36.48 -7.36 21.01
CA ARG A 240 37.75 -7.80 20.41
C ARG A 240 37.55 -8.47 19.05
N TRP A 241 36.49 -9.25 18.91
CA TRP A 241 36.20 -9.95 17.66
C TRP A 241 35.69 -8.99 16.59
N PHE A 242 34.68 -8.18 16.87
CA PHE A 242 34.04 -7.26 15.90
C PHE A 242 34.82 -5.96 15.74
N ARG A 243 36.05 -6.06 15.23
CA ARG A 243 36.95 -4.91 15.04
C ARG A 243 36.38 -3.80 14.16
N TYR A 244 35.48 -4.11 13.23
CA TYR A 244 34.76 -3.14 12.41
C TYR A 244 33.26 -3.46 12.40
N ILE A 245 32.44 -2.46 12.70
CA ILE A 245 30.98 -2.55 12.73
C ILE A 245 30.43 -1.68 11.61
N LEU A 246 29.60 -2.24 10.73
CA LEU A 246 28.96 -1.57 9.62
C LEU A 246 27.45 -1.71 9.74
N VAL A 247 26.74 -0.59 9.64
CA VAL A 247 25.30 -0.53 9.84
C VAL A 247 24.66 0.18 8.66
N ASP A 248 23.72 -0.49 8.01
CA ASP A 248 22.90 0.06 6.94
C ASP A 248 21.55 0.56 7.50
N GLU A 249 20.93 1.52 6.80
CA GLU A 249 19.63 2.13 7.16
C GLU A 249 19.56 2.61 8.63
N TYR A 250 20.63 3.23 9.13
CA TYR A 250 20.79 3.58 10.55
C TYR A 250 19.69 4.49 11.11
N GLN A 251 19.03 5.29 10.25
CA GLN A 251 17.91 6.13 10.67
C GLN A 251 16.70 5.33 11.17
N ASP A 252 16.53 4.07 10.74
CA ASP A 252 15.37 3.25 11.12
C ASP A 252 15.62 2.46 12.42
N THR A 253 16.75 2.72 13.11
CA THR A 253 17.09 1.98 14.32
C THR A 253 16.19 2.38 15.49
N ASN A 254 15.73 1.37 16.24
CA ASN A 254 15.09 1.60 17.53
C ASN A 254 16.13 1.75 18.65
N VAL A 255 15.70 2.12 19.86
CA VAL A 255 16.60 2.35 21.01
C VAL A 255 17.37 1.09 21.39
N ALA A 256 16.74 -0.10 21.35
CA ALA A 256 17.40 -1.36 21.69
C ALA A 256 18.54 -1.69 20.71
N GLN A 257 18.31 -1.53 19.40
CA GLN A 257 19.32 -1.70 18.36
C GLN A 257 20.45 -0.67 18.52
N TYR A 258 20.11 0.59 18.78
CA TYR A 258 21.09 1.64 19.05
C TYR A 258 21.96 1.31 20.26
N LEU A 259 21.38 0.88 21.39
CA LEU A 259 22.12 0.52 22.59
C LEU A 259 23.04 -0.68 22.36
N TRP A 260 22.56 -1.69 21.62
CA TRP A 260 23.34 -2.85 21.24
C TRP A 260 24.58 -2.46 20.42
N LEU A 261 24.41 -1.62 19.39
CA LEU A 261 25.51 -1.09 18.58
C LEU A 261 26.48 -0.28 19.42
N ARG A 262 25.97 0.59 20.29
CA ARG A 262 26.80 1.47 21.13
C ARG A 262 27.66 0.67 22.11
N LEU A 263 27.11 -0.37 22.74
CA LEU A 263 27.88 -1.25 23.64
C LEU A 263 29.03 -1.92 22.90
N LEU A 264 28.79 -2.44 21.69
CA LEU A 264 29.84 -3.07 20.87
C LEU A 264 30.87 -2.05 20.38
N ALA A 265 30.44 -0.89 19.88
CA ALA A 265 31.35 0.09 19.29
C ALA A 265 32.24 0.79 20.33
N GLN A 266 31.86 0.86 21.61
CA GLN A 266 32.63 1.57 22.63
C GLN A 266 34.06 1.04 22.86
N GLY A 267 34.36 -0.21 22.50
CA GLY A 267 35.68 -0.81 22.69
C GLY A 267 36.79 -0.23 21.80
N HIS A 268 36.48 0.07 20.53
CA HIS A 268 37.47 0.53 19.53
C HIS A 268 36.96 1.70 18.65
N LYS A 269 35.67 2.02 18.71
CA LYS A 269 34.99 3.10 17.97
C LYS A 269 35.01 2.98 16.44
N ASN A 270 35.45 1.87 15.87
CA ASN A 270 35.34 1.62 14.43
C ASN A 270 33.92 1.17 14.09
N ILE A 271 33.01 2.14 14.07
CA ILE A 271 31.62 1.96 13.65
C ILE A 271 31.37 2.86 12.45
N CYS A 272 30.81 2.28 11.39
CA CYS A 272 30.41 2.99 10.20
C CYS A 272 28.91 2.84 10.01
N CYS A 273 28.17 3.92 10.23
CA CYS A 273 26.73 3.96 10.01
C CYS A 273 26.42 4.63 8.69
N VAL A 274 25.56 4.01 7.89
CA VAL A 274 25.01 4.57 6.66
C VAL A 274 23.54 4.85 6.90
N GLY A 275 23.09 6.03 6.53
CA GLY A 275 21.67 6.36 6.69
C GLY A 275 21.29 7.69 6.09
N ASP A 276 19.99 7.92 6.11
CA ASP A 276 19.34 9.12 5.62
C ASP A 276 18.21 9.52 6.56
N ASP A 277 18.39 10.61 7.30
CA ASP A 277 17.39 11.16 8.21
C ASP A 277 16.06 11.53 7.49
N ASP A 278 16.12 11.82 6.19
CA ASP A 278 14.94 12.12 5.37
C ASP A 278 14.19 10.86 4.90
N GLN A 279 14.75 9.67 5.09
CA GLN A 279 14.11 8.39 4.76
C GLN A 279 13.66 7.57 5.98
N SER A 280 13.65 8.17 7.18
CA SER A 280 13.13 7.52 8.39
C SER A 280 11.60 7.48 8.38
N ILE A 281 11.02 6.33 8.04
CA ILE A 281 9.56 6.15 7.82
C ILE A 281 8.96 4.97 8.62
N TYR A 282 9.71 4.43 9.58
CA TYR A 282 9.26 3.32 10.43
C TYR A 282 9.06 3.73 11.89
N GLY A 283 8.69 4.99 12.15
CA GLY A 283 8.46 5.50 13.51
C GLY A 283 7.39 4.70 14.25
N TRP A 284 6.35 4.28 13.55
CA TRP A 284 5.31 3.38 14.07
C TRP A 284 5.81 1.98 14.49
N ARG A 285 7.00 1.55 14.02
CA ARG A 285 7.71 0.33 14.48
C ARG A 285 8.73 0.60 15.59
N GLY A 286 8.74 1.82 16.13
CA GLY A 286 9.67 2.25 17.18
C GLY A 286 11.03 2.72 16.66
N ALA A 287 11.18 3.00 15.36
CA ALA A 287 12.38 3.65 14.83
C ALA A 287 12.51 5.06 15.40
N GLU A 288 13.72 5.45 15.78
CA GLU A 288 14.01 6.75 16.37
C GLU A 288 15.00 7.50 15.50
N VAL A 289 14.49 8.41 14.65
CA VAL A 289 15.32 9.29 13.81
C VAL A 289 16.37 10.05 14.65
N GLY A 290 16.07 10.32 15.92
CA GLY A 290 17.01 10.93 16.85
C GLY A 290 18.32 10.17 17.03
N ASN A 291 18.40 8.88 16.71
CA ASN A 291 19.63 8.08 16.78
C ASN A 291 20.66 8.54 15.76
N ILE A 292 20.25 8.78 14.50
CA ILE A 292 21.15 9.29 13.47
C ILE A 292 21.51 10.76 13.73
N LEU A 293 20.54 11.58 14.17
CA LEU A 293 20.76 13.00 14.48
C LEU A 293 21.76 13.23 15.63
N LYS A 294 21.90 12.27 16.56
CA LYS A 294 22.80 12.36 17.72
C LYS A 294 24.15 11.69 17.50
N PHE A 295 24.42 11.13 16.32
CA PHE A 295 25.60 10.30 16.09
C PHE A 295 26.92 10.99 16.46
N GLU A 296 27.13 12.24 16.04
CA GLU A 296 28.36 13.00 16.37
C GLU A 296 28.52 13.27 17.87
N LYS A 297 27.40 13.44 18.58
CA LYS A 297 27.39 13.62 20.04
C LYS A 297 27.73 12.32 20.77
N ASP A 298 27.24 11.20 20.26
CA ASP A 298 27.45 9.88 20.87
C ASP A 298 28.82 9.29 20.53
N PHE A 299 29.38 9.66 19.38
CA PHE A 299 30.70 9.28 18.91
C PHE A 299 31.55 10.53 18.59
N PRO A 300 32.11 11.21 19.62
CA PRO A 300 32.94 12.39 19.41
C PRO A 300 34.14 12.11 18.51
N GLY A 301 34.37 12.99 17.53
CA GLY A 301 35.40 12.81 16.50
C GLY A 301 34.93 11.99 15.29
N ALA A 302 33.63 11.77 15.13
CA ALA A 302 33.08 11.11 13.96
C ALA A 302 33.37 11.87 12.67
N ALA A 303 33.79 11.14 11.64
CA ALA A 303 33.87 11.66 10.28
C ALA A 303 32.47 11.58 9.64
N VAL A 304 31.86 12.73 9.38
CA VAL A 304 30.60 12.82 8.63
C VAL A 304 30.91 13.04 7.15
N ILE A 305 30.61 12.05 6.33
CA ILE A 305 30.85 12.08 4.89
C ILE A 305 29.50 12.12 4.19
N ARG A 306 29.24 13.21 3.47
CA ARG A 306 27.97 13.44 2.78
C ARG A 306 28.04 12.85 1.38
N LEU A 307 27.11 11.95 1.06
CA LEU A 307 26.92 11.46 -0.30
C LEU A 307 25.72 12.21 -0.87
N GLU A 308 26.00 13.17 -1.76
CA GLU A 308 25.04 14.16 -2.25
C GLU A 308 24.71 14.02 -3.73
N GLN A 309 25.58 13.38 -4.51
CA GLN A 309 25.31 13.07 -5.90
C GLN A 309 24.30 11.94 -6.02
N ASN A 310 23.12 12.25 -6.56
CA ASN A 310 22.08 11.30 -6.91
C ASN A 310 22.31 10.79 -8.34
N TYR A 311 22.24 9.47 -8.50
CA TYR A 311 22.44 8.77 -9.78
C TYR A 311 21.14 8.19 -10.36
N ARG A 312 20.00 8.47 -9.72
CA ARG A 312 18.72 7.82 -9.99
C ARG A 312 17.74 8.75 -10.70
N SER A 313 17.47 9.89 -10.09
CA SER A 313 16.37 10.78 -10.44
C SER A 313 16.86 11.96 -11.26
N THR A 314 16.01 12.43 -12.18
CA THR A 314 16.22 13.67 -12.95
C THR A 314 16.23 14.92 -12.06
N GLU A 315 16.73 16.03 -12.61
CA GLU A 315 16.82 17.33 -11.92
C GLU A 315 15.47 17.77 -11.33
N HIS A 316 14.39 17.68 -12.12
CA HIS A 316 13.06 18.13 -11.68
C HIS A 316 12.48 17.28 -10.54
N ILE A 317 12.63 15.96 -10.61
CA ILE A 317 12.18 15.04 -9.56
C ILE A 317 12.96 15.30 -8.26
N LEU A 318 14.28 15.43 -8.37
CA LEU A 318 15.15 15.66 -7.23
C LEU A 318 14.88 17.03 -6.57
N ALA A 319 14.68 18.07 -7.38
CA ALA A 319 14.33 19.39 -6.88
C ALA A 319 12.96 19.42 -6.21
N ALA A 320 11.95 18.72 -6.76
CA ALA A 320 10.64 18.59 -6.15
C ALA A 320 10.72 17.89 -4.77
N ALA A 321 11.43 16.77 -4.69
CA ALA A 321 11.66 16.06 -3.44
C ALA A 321 12.41 16.94 -2.42
N SER A 322 13.45 17.64 -2.86
CA SER A 322 14.27 18.51 -2.02
C SER A 322 13.49 19.72 -1.48
N GLY A 323 12.65 20.34 -2.32
CA GLY A 323 11.77 21.42 -1.90
C GLY A 323 10.75 20.97 -0.86
N LEU A 324 10.14 19.79 -1.06
CA LEU A 324 9.18 19.23 -0.12
C LEU A 324 9.81 18.97 1.26
N ILE A 325 10.95 18.28 1.29
CA ILE A 325 11.60 17.86 2.55
C ILE A 325 12.26 19.02 3.29
N ALA A 326 12.54 20.14 2.62
CA ALA A 326 13.12 21.33 3.22
C ALA A 326 12.27 21.93 4.35
N ALA A 327 10.96 21.67 4.38
CA ALA A 327 10.08 22.17 5.42
C ALA A 327 10.14 21.36 6.75
N ASN A 328 10.83 20.21 6.79
CA ASN A 328 11.09 19.50 8.06
C ASN A 328 12.22 20.17 8.85
N GLU A 329 12.05 20.27 10.16
CA GLU A 329 13.06 20.85 11.06
C GLU A 329 14.03 19.77 11.58
N GLY A 330 15.17 20.18 12.13
CA GLY A 330 16.10 19.27 12.82
C GLY A 330 16.82 18.23 11.94
N ARG A 331 16.93 18.49 10.63
CA ARG A 331 17.65 17.65 9.65
C ARG A 331 19.18 17.80 9.77
N LEU A 332 19.94 16.80 9.34
CA LEU A 332 21.42 16.81 9.35
C LEU A 332 22.07 17.69 8.28
N GLY A 333 21.26 18.26 7.38
CA GLY A 333 21.71 19.17 6.31
C GLY A 333 22.51 18.43 5.23
N LYS A 334 21.86 18.16 4.11
CA LYS A 334 22.44 17.63 2.86
C LYS A 334 21.74 18.24 1.66
N GLU A 335 22.48 18.53 0.61
CA GLU A 335 21.93 19.04 -0.66
C GLU A 335 22.12 18.01 -1.75
N LEU A 336 21.01 17.42 -2.23
CA LEU A 336 21.09 16.44 -3.30
C LEU A 336 21.15 17.13 -4.65
N TRP A 337 22.06 16.66 -5.50
CA TRP A 337 22.24 17.13 -6.87
C TRP A 337 22.43 15.94 -7.82
N THR A 338 22.21 16.14 -9.12
CA THR A 338 22.36 15.10 -10.15
C THR A 338 23.12 15.68 -11.34
N GLU A 339 23.91 14.86 -12.04
CA GLU A 339 24.53 15.21 -13.32
C GLU A 339 23.54 15.08 -14.50
N ALA A 340 22.41 14.41 -14.29
CA ALA A 340 21.38 14.27 -15.30
C ALA A 340 20.71 15.64 -15.53
N GLU A 341 21.01 16.26 -16.68
CA GLU A 341 20.40 17.52 -17.08
C GLU A 341 19.03 17.29 -17.74
N GLY A 342 18.04 18.12 -17.40
CA GLY A 342 16.71 18.09 -18.01
C GLY A 342 15.76 17.05 -17.37
N GLY A 343 15.05 16.31 -18.23
CA GLY A 343 13.95 15.45 -17.83
C GLY A 343 12.60 16.16 -17.80
N GLU A 344 11.53 15.40 -17.56
CA GLU A 344 10.19 15.96 -17.44
C GLU A 344 9.97 16.57 -16.05
N LYS A 345 9.15 17.63 -15.98
CA LYS A 345 8.68 18.16 -14.71
C LYS A 345 7.81 17.14 -13.99
N VAL A 346 7.75 17.22 -12.66
CA VAL A 346 6.79 16.42 -11.89
C VAL A 346 5.38 16.87 -12.29
N ARG A 347 4.55 15.93 -12.75
CA ARG A 347 3.18 16.22 -13.19
C ARG A 347 2.25 16.22 -11.97
N LEU A 348 1.41 17.23 -11.84
CA LEU A 348 0.38 17.33 -10.81
C LEU A 348 -1.01 17.38 -11.46
N ILE A 349 -1.88 16.45 -11.08
CA ILE A 349 -3.19 16.26 -11.74
C ILE A 349 -4.29 16.03 -10.71
N GLY A 350 -5.37 16.81 -10.80
CA GLY A 350 -6.59 16.62 -10.02
C GLY A 350 -7.65 15.85 -10.81
N HIS A 351 -8.34 14.93 -10.14
CA HIS A 351 -9.48 14.17 -10.66
C HIS A 351 -10.74 14.44 -9.85
N TRP A 352 -11.93 14.24 -10.42
CA TRP A 352 -13.19 14.43 -9.70
C TRP A 352 -13.32 13.44 -8.55
N ASP A 353 -13.01 12.16 -8.81
CA ASP A 353 -13.04 11.09 -7.83
C ASP A 353 -11.93 10.05 -8.00
N GLY A 354 -11.87 9.10 -7.07
CA GLY A 354 -10.87 8.02 -7.10
C GLY A 354 -11.05 7.01 -8.24
N GLU A 355 -12.26 6.88 -8.81
CA GLU A 355 -12.52 5.97 -9.95
C GLU A 355 -12.01 6.60 -11.25
N GLU A 356 -12.17 7.92 -11.42
CA GLU A 356 -11.55 8.70 -12.49
C GLU A 356 -10.02 8.72 -12.38
N GLU A 357 -9.47 8.92 -11.17
CA GLU A 357 -8.03 8.83 -10.92
C GLU A 357 -7.45 7.48 -11.39
N ALA A 358 -8.10 6.37 -11.00
CA ALA A 358 -7.70 5.04 -11.44
C ALA A 358 -7.84 4.85 -12.96
N ARG A 359 -8.94 5.34 -13.56
CA ARG A 359 -9.17 5.29 -15.01
C ARG A 359 -8.05 5.98 -15.78
N TRP A 360 -7.74 7.21 -15.38
CA TRP A 360 -6.72 8.04 -16.01
C TRP A 360 -5.33 7.42 -15.89
N ILE A 361 -4.95 6.94 -14.69
CA ILE A 361 -3.67 6.27 -14.48
C ILE A 361 -3.56 5.02 -15.35
N GLY A 362 -4.63 4.21 -15.48
CA GLY A 362 -4.63 3.04 -16.37
C GLY A 362 -4.43 3.41 -17.84
N GLU A 363 -5.09 4.45 -18.32
CA GLU A 363 -4.93 4.95 -19.70
C GLU A 363 -3.52 5.50 -19.96
N GLU A 364 -2.93 6.19 -18.97
CA GLU A 364 -1.58 6.74 -19.07
C GLU A 364 -0.53 5.62 -19.10
N ILE A 365 -0.69 4.58 -18.27
CA ILE A 365 0.15 3.39 -18.29
C ILE A 365 0.11 2.71 -19.67
N GLU A 366 -1.07 2.48 -20.25
CA GLU A 366 -1.20 1.89 -21.59
C GLU A 366 -0.59 2.78 -22.68
N ALA A 367 -0.65 4.11 -22.52
CA ALA A 367 -0.06 5.07 -23.45
C ALA A 367 1.47 5.05 -23.37
N ILE A 368 2.02 5.04 -22.15
CA ILE A 368 3.46 4.94 -21.88
C ILE A 368 4.00 3.58 -22.36
N GLN A 369 3.26 2.49 -22.13
CA GLN A 369 3.64 1.14 -22.59
C GLN A 369 3.74 1.06 -24.12
N ARG A 370 2.88 1.76 -24.85
CA ARG A 370 2.93 1.80 -26.33
C ARG A 370 3.95 2.80 -26.88
N GLY A 371 4.50 3.65 -26.01
CA GLY A 371 5.28 4.83 -26.39
C GLY A 371 4.39 5.98 -26.87
N THR A 372 4.84 7.20 -26.58
CA THR A 372 4.18 8.44 -27.02
C THR A 372 5.09 9.18 -28.01
N ARG A 373 4.56 10.15 -28.77
CA ARG A 373 5.37 10.88 -29.78
C ARG A 373 6.51 11.64 -29.08
N GLY A 374 7.73 11.11 -29.19
CA GLY A 374 8.95 11.67 -28.59
C GLY A 374 9.61 10.76 -27.55
N ASN A 375 8.86 9.85 -26.92
CA ASN A 375 9.35 8.97 -25.86
C ASN A 375 9.22 7.49 -26.26
N PRO A 376 10.23 6.65 -26.00
CA PRO A 376 10.17 5.23 -26.30
C PRO A 376 9.10 4.51 -25.46
N PRO A 377 8.61 3.34 -25.92
CA PRO A 377 7.80 2.44 -25.10
C PRO A 377 8.51 2.08 -23.79
N VAL A 378 7.78 2.07 -22.67
CA VAL A 378 8.31 1.67 -21.35
C VAL A 378 7.62 0.39 -20.88
N SER A 379 8.40 -0.61 -20.45
CA SER A 379 7.88 -1.90 -19.96
C SER A 379 6.93 -1.70 -18.78
N LEU A 380 5.92 -2.58 -18.62
CA LEU A 380 5.08 -2.54 -17.42
C LEU A 380 5.88 -2.83 -16.13
N ASN A 381 6.98 -3.58 -16.24
CA ASN A 381 7.86 -3.86 -15.09
C ASN A 381 8.54 -2.60 -14.54
N ASP A 382 8.66 -1.56 -15.37
CA ASP A 382 9.33 -0.29 -15.09
C ASP A 382 8.35 0.80 -14.61
N GLN A 383 7.10 0.43 -14.36
CA GLN A 383 6.04 1.34 -13.94
C GLN A 383 5.48 0.90 -12.58
N ALA A 384 5.28 1.88 -11.67
CA ALA A 384 4.74 1.62 -10.34
C ALA A 384 3.70 2.64 -9.87
N ILE A 385 2.72 2.15 -9.11
CA ILE A 385 1.73 2.95 -8.38
C ILE A 385 2.00 2.82 -6.89
N LEU A 386 2.29 3.94 -6.23
CA LEU A 386 2.60 3.98 -4.80
C LEU A 386 1.48 4.68 -4.04
N VAL A 387 0.70 3.90 -3.30
CA VAL A 387 -0.42 4.42 -2.48
C VAL A 387 -0.02 4.63 -1.03
N ARG A 388 -0.72 5.51 -0.31
CA ARG A 388 -0.49 5.69 1.14
C ARG A 388 -1.06 4.54 1.97
N ALA A 389 -2.20 4.00 1.57
CA ALA A 389 -2.92 2.95 2.29
C ALA A 389 -3.44 1.86 1.35
N SER A 390 -3.43 0.61 1.81
CA SER A 390 -3.77 -0.56 0.97
C SER A 390 -5.19 -0.56 0.41
N HIS A 391 -6.14 0.13 1.06
CA HIS A 391 -7.52 0.24 0.56
C HIS A 391 -7.59 1.03 -0.76
N GLN A 392 -6.66 1.96 -1.01
CA GLN A 392 -6.60 2.72 -2.27
C GLN A 392 -6.25 1.84 -3.47
N MET A 393 -5.53 0.73 -3.26
CA MET A 393 -5.09 -0.17 -4.35
C MET A 393 -6.28 -0.69 -5.15
N ARG A 394 -7.42 -0.86 -4.48
CA ARG A 394 -8.61 -1.45 -5.06
C ARG A 394 -9.08 -0.75 -6.33
N ALA A 395 -9.20 0.58 -6.33
CA ALA A 395 -9.72 1.29 -7.51
C ALA A 395 -8.84 1.03 -8.75
N PHE A 396 -7.52 0.89 -8.53
CA PHE A 396 -6.57 0.51 -9.58
C PHE A 396 -6.71 -0.96 -9.97
N GLU A 397 -6.80 -1.88 -9.00
CA GLU A 397 -7.03 -3.29 -9.26
C GLU A 397 -8.30 -3.49 -10.11
N ASP A 398 -9.44 -2.92 -9.68
CA ASP A 398 -10.72 -2.99 -10.39
C ASP A 398 -10.58 -2.46 -11.83
N ARG A 399 -9.98 -1.27 -12.01
CA ARG A 399 -9.76 -0.69 -13.34
C ARG A 399 -8.89 -1.59 -14.23
N PHE A 400 -7.80 -2.13 -13.69
CA PHE A 400 -6.85 -2.95 -14.44
C PHE A 400 -7.46 -4.27 -14.87
N LEU A 401 -8.31 -4.85 -14.03
CA LEU A 401 -9.11 -6.02 -14.40
C LEU A 401 -10.06 -5.69 -15.55
N THR A 402 -10.79 -4.57 -15.47
CA THR A 402 -11.72 -4.15 -16.53
C THR A 402 -11.06 -3.98 -17.89
N ILE A 403 -9.85 -3.42 -17.95
CA ILE A 403 -9.12 -3.20 -19.21
C ILE A 403 -8.16 -4.34 -19.58
N GLY A 404 -8.03 -5.37 -18.75
CA GLY A 404 -7.10 -6.48 -18.95
C GLY A 404 -5.62 -6.10 -18.82
N LEU A 405 -5.29 -5.10 -18.01
CA LEU A 405 -3.91 -4.63 -17.78
C LEU A 405 -3.20 -5.51 -16.73
N PRO A 406 -2.08 -6.19 -17.06
CA PRO A 406 -1.37 -7.04 -16.10
C PRO A 406 -0.74 -6.25 -14.94
N TYR A 407 -0.97 -6.69 -13.71
CA TYR A 407 -0.45 -6.05 -12.51
C TYR A 407 -0.03 -7.04 -11.41
N ARG A 408 0.82 -6.57 -10.50
CA ARG A 408 1.23 -7.29 -9.28
C ARG A 408 1.12 -6.38 -8.06
N VAL A 409 0.72 -6.94 -6.94
CA VAL A 409 0.68 -6.23 -5.64
C VAL A 409 1.91 -6.62 -4.81
N ILE A 410 2.67 -5.63 -4.34
CA ILE A 410 3.81 -5.85 -3.44
C ILE A 410 3.41 -5.51 -2.01
N GLY A 411 3.58 -6.49 -1.10
CA GLY A 411 3.28 -6.32 0.32
C GLY A 411 1.95 -6.92 0.79
N GLY A 412 1.26 -7.68 -0.06
CA GLY A 412 0.05 -8.43 0.29
C GLY A 412 -0.50 -9.23 -0.91
N PRO A 413 -1.47 -10.14 -0.70
CA PRO A 413 -2.17 -10.79 -1.79
C PRO A 413 -3.02 -9.79 -2.57
N ARG A 414 -3.28 -10.06 -3.86
CA ARG A 414 -4.23 -9.28 -4.67
C ARG A 414 -5.62 -9.32 -4.05
N PHE A 415 -6.46 -8.35 -4.39
CA PHE A 415 -7.82 -8.26 -3.84
C PHE A 415 -8.59 -9.59 -3.91
N TYR A 416 -8.61 -10.23 -5.09
CA TYR A 416 -9.31 -11.51 -5.32
C TYR A 416 -8.60 -12.75 -4.73
N GLU A 417 -7.36 -12.60 -4.28
CA GLU A 417 -6.58 -13.68 -3.62
C GLU A 417 -6.71 -13.64 -2.09
N ARG A 418 -7.24 -12.55 -1.53
CA ARG A 418 -7.46 -12.41 -0.10
C ARG A 418 -8.39 -13.50 0.40
N LEU A 419 -8.11 -14.01 1.60
CA LEU A 419 -8.82 -15.14 2.17
C LEU A 419 -10.33 -14.91 2.18
N GLU A 420 -10.74 -13.72 2.65
CA GLU A 420 -12.13 -13.38 2.80
C GLU A 420 -12.88 -13.28 1.49
N ILE A 421 -12.20 -12.79 0.45
CA ILE A 421 -12.73 -12.67 -0.90
C ILE A 421 -12.80 -14.04 -1.56
N ARG A 422 -11.77 -14.88 -1.44
CA ARG A 422 -11.79 -16.24 -1.99
C ARG A 422 -12.89 -17.12 -1.39
N ASP A 423 -13.20 -16.94 -0.10
CA ASP A 423 -14.32 -17.63 0.55
C ASP A 423 -15.67 -17.15 0.00
N ALA A 424 -15.87 -15.83 -0.12
CA ALA A 424 -17.06 -15.25 -0.74
C ALA A 424 -17.23 -15.71 -2.20
N MET A 425 -16.15 -15.73 -2.98
CA MET A 425 -16.13 -16.23 -4.35
C MET A 425 -16.47 -17.72 -4.43
N ALA A 426 -16.07 -18.53 -3.45
CA ALA A 426 -16.44 -19.94 -3.40
C ALA A 426 -17.94 -20.14 -3.07
N TYR A 427 -18.54 -19.27 -2.25
CA TYR A 427 -20.00 -19.22 -2.12
C TYR A 427 -20.68 -18.93 -3.45
N PHE A 428 -20.25 -17.88 -4.13
CA PHE A 428 -20.82 -17.50 -5.43
C PHE A 428 -20.65 -18.62 -6.46
N ARG A 429 -19.47 -19.23 -6.54
CA ARG A 429 -19.20 -20.37 -7.43
C ARG A 429 -20.07 -21.58 -7.14
N LEU A 430 -20.22 -21.98 -5.88
CA LEU A 430 -21.04 -23.16 -5.53
C LEU A 430 -22.53 -22.92 -5.81
N VAL A 431 -23.01 -21.70 -5.58
CA VAL A 431 -24.40 -21.33 -5.90
C VAL A 431 -24.62 -21.27 -7.41
N THR A 432 -23.65 -20.80 -8.19
CA THR A 432 -23.74 -20.76 -9.65
C THR A 432 -23.54 -22.14 -10.28
N SER A 433 -22.62 -22.95 -9.75
CA SER A 433 -22.27 -24.30 -10.19
C SER A 433 -22.29 -25.27 -8.99
N PRO A 434 -23.43 -25.97 -8.76
CA PRO A 434 -23.58 -26.91 -7.66
C PRO A 434 -22.59 -28.11 -7.66
N GLU A 435 -21.94 -28.36 -8.80
CA GLU A 435 -20.95 -29.43 -9.01
C GLU A 435 -19.51 -29.01 -8.65
N ASP A 436 -19.30 -27.77 -8.19
CA ASP A 436 -17.98 -27.25 -7.83
C ASP A 436 -17.51 -27.78 -6.45
N ASP A 437 -16.98 -29.00 -6.45
CA ASP A 437 -16.48 -29.68 -5.26
C ASP A 437 -15.36 -28.91 -4.56
N LEU A 438 -14.52 -28.18 -5.31
CA LEU A 438 -13.44 -27.37 -4.74
C LEU A 438 -13.98 -26.17 -3.97
N ALA A 439 -15.02 -25.51 -4.50
CA ALA A 439 -15.73 -24.47 -3.78
C ALA A 439 -16.41 -25.06 -2.53
N PHE A 440 -17.11 -26.20 -2.66
CA PHE A 440 -17.76 -26.89 -1.55
C PHE A 440 -16.79 -27.16 -0.39
N GLU A 441 -15.65 -27.78 -0.65
CA GLU A 441 -14.66 -28.11 0.39
C GLU A 441 -14.13 -26.87 1.12
N ARG A 442 -13.99 -25.74 0.40
CA ARG A 442 -13.51 -24.49 0.97
C ARG A 442 -14.50 -23.89 1.99
N ILE A 443 -15.79 -23.91 1.67
CA ILE A 443 -16.81 -23.16 2.44
C ILE A 443 -17.69 -24.02 3.33
N ILE A 444 -17.68 -25.36 3.20
CA ILE A 444 -18.56 -26.24 3.98
C ILE A 444 -18.47 -26.02 5.50
N ASN A 445 -17.29 -25.67 6.01
CA ASN A 445 -17.07 -25.39 7.43
C ASN A 445 -16.54 -23.97 7.71
N THR A 446 -16.79 -23.03 6.79
CA THR A 446 -16.44 -21.61 6.90
C THR A 446 -17.69 -20.77 6.67
N PRO A 447 -18.28 -20.11 7.67
CA PRO A 447 -17.97 -20.15 9.10
C PRO A 447 -18.07 -21.54 9.74
N LYS A 448 -17.48 -21.71 10.94
CA LYS A 448 -17.45 -23.00 11.64
C LYS A 448 -18.85 -23.55 11.92
N ARG A 449 -19.21 -24.62 11.21
CA ARG A 449 -20.49 -25.37 11.33
C ARG A 449 -20.40 -26.60 12.22
N GLY A 450 -19.21 -26.91 12.73
CA GLY A 450 -18.97 -28.13 13.51
C GLY A 450 -18.82 -29.38 12.63
N LEU A 451 -18.59 -29.19 11.34
CA LEU A 451 -18.33 -30.24 10.35
C LEU A 451 -16.82 -30.52 10.32
N GLY A 452 -16.32 -31.25 11.32
CA GLY A 452 -14.93 -31.68 11.39
C GLY A 452 -14.59 -32.78 10.37
N ASP A 453 -13.32 -33.20 10.33
CA ASP A 453 -12.75 -34.08 9.30
C ASP A 453 -13.55 -35.37 9.07
N LYS A 454 -14.07 -35.99 10.14
CA LYS A 454 -14.90 -37.21 10.02
C LYS A 454 -16.22 -36.97 9.28
N ALA A 455 -16.84 -35.81 9.46
CA ALA A 455 -18.08 -35.48 8.77
C ALA A 455 -17.81 -35.22 7.28
N GLN A 456 -16.74 -34.49 6.98
CA GLN A 456 -16.31 -34.22 5.60
C GLN A 456 -15.90 -35.50 4.87
N GLN A 457 -15.15 -36.39 5.53
CA GLN A 457 -14.80 -37.70 4.98
C GLN A 457 -16.04 -38.55 4.65
N ARG A 458 -17.08 -38.48 5.48
CA ARG A 458 -18.34 -39.19 5.20
C ARG A 458 -19.06 -38.63 3.97
N ILE A 459 -19.07 -37.30 3.80
CA ILE A 459 -19.61 -36.64 2.59
C ILE A 459 -18.83 -37.12 1.36
N GLN A 460 -17.50 -37.10 1.40
CA GLN A 460 -16.64 -37.58 0.31
C GLN A 460 -16.88 -39.05 -0.03
N VAL A 461 -17.02 -39.92 0.98
CA VAL A 461 -17.33 -41.35 0.77
C VAL A 461 -18.70 -41.52 0.12
N ALA A 462 -19.74 -40.86 0.64
CA ALA A 462 -21.09 -40.94 0.10
C ALA A 462 -21.16 -40.43 -1.35
N ALA A 463 -20.51 -39.31 -1.65
CA ALA A 463 -20.42 -38.77 -2.99
C ALA A 463 -19.72 -39.76 -3.94
N ARG A 464 -18.56 -40.29 -3.53
CA ARG A 464 -17.77 -41.23 -4.34
C ARG A 464 -18.48 -42.56 -4.60
N GLU A 465 -19.12 -43.14 -3.60
CA GLU A 465 -19.83 -44.43 -3.72
C GLU A 465 -21.02 -44.34 -4.68
N ASN A 466 -21.64 -43.16 -4.79
CA ASN A 466 -22.80 -42.93 -5.62
C ASN A 466 -22.49 -42.20 -6.94
N GLY A 467 -21.21 -41.83 -7.18
CA GLY A 467 -20.81 -41.08 -8.37
C GLY A 467 -21.42 -39.68 -8.46
N LEU A 468 -21.58 -39.02 -7.31
CA LEU A 468 -22.23 -37.71 -7.16
C LEU A 468 -21.20 -36.61 -6.85
N SER A 469 -21.61 -35.35 -7.00
CA SER A 469 -20.90 -34.19 -6.43
C SER A 469 -20.88 -34.24 -4.89
N LEU A 470 -19.99 -33.49 -4.25
CA LEU A 470 -19.95 -33.38 -2.79
C LEU A 470 -21.22 -32.75 -2.22
N LEU A 471 -21.82 -31.79 -2.93
CA LEU A 471 -23.09 -31.20 -2.51
C LEU A 471 -24.23 -32.23 -2.55
N ASP A 472 -24.30 -33.06 -3.59
CA ASP A 472 -25.32 -34.10 -3.69
C ASP A 472 -25.05 -35.27 -2.73
N GLY A 473 -23.78 -35.60 -2.47
CA GLY A 473 -23.40 -36.50 -1.38
C GLY A 473 -23.82 -35.96 -0.01
N ALA A 474 -23.72 -34.65 0.21
CA ALA A 474 -24.24 -34.01 1.42
C ALA A 474 -25.77 -34.08 1.50
N LYS A 475 -26.50 -33.83 0.40
CA LYS A 475 -27.96 -33.99 0.32
C LYS A 475 -28.38 -35.42 0.69
N LEU A 476 -27.68 -36.43 0.16
CA LEU A 476 -27.93 -37.83 0.45
C LEU A 476 -27.76 -38.12 1.95
N LEU A 477 -26.65 -37.71 2.55
CA LEU A 477 -26.41 -37.90 3.99
C LEU A 477 -27.44 -37.17 4.88
N VAL A 478 -27.92 -36.01 4.44
CA VAL A 478 -28.98 -35.25 5.13
C VAL A 478 -30.33 -35.99 5.04
N ALA A 479 -30.66 -36.55 3.88
CA ALA A 479 -31.87 -37.33 3.65
C ALA A 479 -31.89 -38.64 4.46
N GLU A 480 -30.74 -39.30 4.56
CA GLU A 480 -30.55 -40.55 5.33
C GLU A 480 -30.46 -40.31 6.85
N GLY A 481 -30.36 -39.06 7.30
CA GLY A 481 -30.11 -38.74 8.71
C GLY A 481 -28.77 -39.26 9.21
N ALA A 482 -27.81 -39.44 8.30
CA ALA A 482 -26.54 -40.10 8.55
C ALA A 482 -25.64 -39.30 9.50
N LEU A 483 -25.77 -37.97 9.51
CA LEU A 483 -25.11 -37.07 10.46
C LEU A 483 -26.12 -36.56 11.50
N THR A 484 -25.80 -36.70 12.80
CA THR A 484 -26.69 -36.37 13.91
C THR A 484 -26.22 -35.13 14.69
N GLY A 485 -27.09 -34.62 15.58
CA GLY A 485 -26.77 -33.49 16.46
C GLY A 485 -26.58 -32.16 15.72
N LYS A 486 -25.78 -31.26 16.31
CA LYS A 486 -25.55 -29.91 15.78
C LYS A 486 -24.95 -29.92 14.37
N ALA A 487 -24.02 -30.85 14.10
CA ALA A 487 -23.36 -30.97 12.80
C ALA A 487 -24.35 -31.37 11.69
N GLY A 488 -25.25 -32.32 11.94
CA GLY A 488 -26.30 -32.70 10.99
C GLY A 488 -27.29 -31.58 10.71
N GLY A 489 -27.69 -30.83 11.75
CA GLY A 489 -28.57 -29.67 11.59
C GLY A 489 -27.93 -28.54 10.76
N GLN A 490 -26.65 -28.26 10.99
CA GLN A 490 -25.91 -27.24 10.23
C GLN A 490 -25.65 -27.67 8.77
N LEU A 491 -25.40 -28.95 8.51
CA LEU A 491 -25.27 -29.47 7.16
C LEU A 491 -26.58 -29.34 6.37
N ARG A 492 -27.72 -29.67 7.01
CA ARG A 492 -29.06 -29.52 6.41
C ARG A 492 -29.32 -28.07 6.02
N LEU A 493 -29.10 -27.14 6.94
CA LEU A 493 -29.29 -25.71 6.68
C LEU A 493 -28.38 -25.21 5.54
N PHE A 494 -27.11 -25.65 5.51
CA PHE A 494 -26.19 -25.30 4.44
C PHE A 494 -26.70 -25.77 3.06
N VAL A 495 -27.11 -27.04 2.97
CA VAL A 495 -27.63 -27.65 1.72
C VAL A 495 -28.91 -26.96 1.26
N GLU A 496 -29.84 -26.68 2.18
CA GLU A 496 -31.10 -25.98 1.89
C GLU A 496 -30.83 -24.56 1.35
N ASN A 497 -29.93 -23.82 1.99
CA ASN A 497 -29.56 -22.48 1.57
C ASN A 497 -28.92 -22.47 0.17
N ILE A 498 -27.92 -23.33 -0.09
CA ILE A 498 -27.26 -23.41 -1.41
C ILE A 498 -28.27 -23.77 -2.49
N THR A 499 -29.15 -24.75 -2.24
CA THR A 499 -30.18 -25.16 -3.22
C THR A 499 -31.14 -24.00 -3.52
N ARG A 500 -31.63 -23.33 -2.48
CA ARG A 500 -32.52 -22.18 -2.62
C ARG A 500 -31.87 -21.04 -3.41
N TRP A 501 -30.62 -20.66 -3.08
CA TRP A 501 -29.93 -19.59 -3.79
C TRP A 501 -29.63 -19.98 -5.26
N HIS A 502 -29.34 -21.25 -5.52
CA HIS A 502 -29.15 -21.75 -6.90
C HIS A 502 -30.44 -21.64 -7.71
N ASP A 503 -31.58 -22.04 -7.12
CA ASP A 503 -32.89 -21.92 -7.75
C ASP A 503 -33.25 -20.44 -8.04
N GLU A 504 -32.88 -19.51 -7.15
CA GLU A 504 -33.04 -18.07 -7.38
C GLU A 504 -32.23 -17.58 -8.61
N ILE A 505 -31.00 -18.07 -8.82
CA ILE A 505 -30.22 -17.78 -10.04
C ILE A 505 -30.89 -18.36 -11.28
N ALA A 506 -31.35 -19.61 -11.20
CA ALA A 506 -31.99 -20.30 -12.32
C ALA A 506 -33.29 -19.60 -12.76
N GLN A 507 -34.06 -19.08 -11.79
CA GLN A 507 -35.28 -18.32 -12.04
C GLN A 507 -35.02 -16.89 -12.50
N ALA A 508 -33.85 -16.32 -12.19
CA ALA A 508 -33.43 -14.98 -12.60
C ALA A 508 -32.78 -14.92 -14.00
N SER A 509 -32.65 -16.05 -14.72
CA SER A 509 -32.09 -16.06 -16.08
C SER A 509 -33.00 -15.39 -17.12
N PRO A 510 -32.46 -14.80 -18.22
CA PRO A 510 -33.12 -13.76 -19.03
C PRO A 510 -34.31 -14.22 -19.90
N ALA A 511 -34.80 -15.45 -19.74
CA ALA A 511 -35.70 -16.10 -20.68
C ALA A 511 -37.18 -16.10 -20.27
N THR A 512 -37.59 -15.39 -19.21
CA THR A 512 -38.98 -15.53 -18.74
C THR A 512 -39.57 -14.24 -18.18
N ALA A 513 -39.71 -13.24 -19.06
CA ALA A 513 -40.70 -12.17 -18.89
C ALA A 513 -41.67 -12.17 -20.08
N VAL A 514 -42.27 -13.32 -20.38
CA VAL A 514 -43.49 -13.41 -21.19
C VAL A 514 -44.44 -14.37 -20.49
N THR A 515 -45.18 -13.85 -19.50
CA THR A 515 -46.41 -14.50 -19.07
C THR A 515 -47.55 -13.93 -19.89
N ARG A 516 -48.02 -14.76 -20.83
CA ARG A 516 -49.34 -14.68 -21.46
C ARG A 516 -50.43 -14.55 -20.38
N ALA A 517 -51.30 -13.57 -20.53
CA ALA A 517 -52.70 -13.69 -20.18
C ALA A 517 -53.49 -13.57 -21.49
N GLU A 518 -54.17 -14.66 -21.86
CA GLU A 518 -55.11 -14.73 -22.97
C GLU A 518 -56.51 -14.30 -22.46
N ASP A 519 -57.24 -13.62 -23.34
CA ASP A 519 -58.66 -13.23 -23.34
C ASP A 519 -59.05 -12.01 -22.45
N ASP A 520 -59.65 -10.90 -22.93
CA ASP A 520 -60.18 -10.53 -24.24
C ASP A 520 -60.39 -8.98 -24.29
N ASP A 521 -60.30 -8.40 -25.49
CA ASP A 521 -60.79 -7.07 -25.94
C ASP A 521 -60.35 -5.75 -25.26
N LEU A 522 -59.30 -5.10 -25.82
CA LEU A 522 -59.41 -3.88 -26.64
C LEU A 522 -58.03 -3.34 -27.10
N LEU A 523 -57.89 -3.33 -28.42
CA LEU A 523 -56.98 -2.62 -29.33
C LEU A 523 -56.03 -1.53 -28.76
N ILE A 524 -54.73 -1.83 -28.83
CA ILE A 524 -53.58 -1.00 -29.26
C ILE A 524 -53.63 0.49 -28.87
N GLU A 525 -52.95 0.83 -27.77
CA GLU A 525 -52.31 2.14 -27.62
C GLU A 525 -50.77 1.98 -27.71
N PRO A 526 -50.05 2.86 -28.44
CA PRO A 526 -48.60 2.83 -28.46
C PRO A 526 -48.06 3.24 -27.09
N ALA A 527 -47.10 2.47 -26.58
CA ALA A 527 -46.44 2.76 -25.32
C ALA A 527 -45.90 4.19 -25.31
N GLU A 528 -46.28 4.97 -24.28
CA GLU A 528 -45.68 6.25 -23.98
C GLU A 528 -44.20 6.07 -23.66
N ASP A 529 -43.36 6.90 -24.30
CA ASP A 529 -41.94 7.02 -24.02
C ASP A 529 -41.70 7.43 -22.57
N GLY A 530 -40.97 6.61 -21.82
CA GLY A 530 -40.29 7.07 -20.62
C GLY A 530 -40.25 6.14 -19.40
N VAL A 531 -39.91 4.86 -19.55
CA VAL A 531 -39.18 4.09 -18.51
C VAL A 531 -38.31 3.04 -19.21
N ALA A 532 -36.99 3.18 -19.15
CA ALA A 532 -36.07 2.07 -19.44
C ALA A 532 -36.40 0.93 -18.47
N PRO A 533 -36.50 -0.35 -18.92
CA PRO A 533 -36.79 -1.45 -17.99
C PRO A 533 -35.77 -1.43 -16.86
N ALA A 534 -36.23 -1.54 -15.62
CA ALA A 534 -35.38 -1.57 -14.44
C ALA A 534 -34.28 -2.62 -14.65
N ASN A 535 -33.01 -2.19 -14.70
CA ASN A 535 -31.88 -3.09 -14.46
C ASN A 535 -32.09 -3.67 -13.06
N ASP A 536 -32.60 -4.89 -12.99
CA ASP A 536 -32.87 -5.55 -11.73
C ASP A 536 -31.51 -5.93 -11.13
N LEU A 537 -31.04 -5.17 -10.11
CA LEU A 537 -29.83 -5.45 -9.30
C LEU A 537 -30.02 -6.74 -8.46
N SER A 538 -30.69 -7.75 -9.00
CA SER A 538 -31.08 -8.98 -8.32
C SER A 538 -29.86 -9.81 -7.93
N HIS A 539 -28.81 -9.83 -8.77
CA HIS A 539 -27.57 -10.56 -8.50
C HIS A 539 -26.70 -9.89 -7.42
N VAL A 540 -26.68 -8.55 -7.34
CA VAL A 540 -25.98 -7.82 -6.27
C VAL A 540 -26.66 -8.10 -4.92
N ARG A 541 -27.99 -8.01 -4.87
CA ARG A 541 -28.77 -8.34 -3.67
C ARG A 541 -28.66 -9.81 -3.28
N LEU A 542 -28.62 -10.71 -4.26
CA LEU A 542 -28.42 -12.13 -4.02
C LEU A 542 -27.03 -12.38 -3.42
N ALA A 543 -25.99 -11.72 -3.93
CA ALA A 543 -24.63 -11.81 -3.38
C ALA A 543 -24.58 -11.32 -1.91
N GLU A 544 -25.20 -10.18 -1.59
CA GLU A 544 -25.34 -9.70 -0.21
C GLU A 544 -26.03 -10.74 0.68
N ARG A 545 -27.17 -11.27 0.21
CA ARG A 545 -27.97 -12.25 0.95
C ARG A 545 -27.18 -13.54 1.20
N ILE A 546 -26.45 -14.05 0.21
CA ILE A 546 -25.58 -15.22 0.36
C ILE A 546 -24.55 -14.98 1.48
N LEU A 547 -23.90 -13.82 1.51
CA LEU A 547 -22.88 -13.51 2.52
C LEU A 547 -23.46 -13.32 3.93
N GLU A 548 -24.66 -12.76 4.05
CA GLU A 548 -25.37 -12.59 5.31
C GLU A 548 -25.94 -13.91 5.85
N GLU A 549 -26.77 -14.59 5.07
CA GLU A 549 -27.48 -15.81 5.48
C GLU A 549 -26.56 -17.03 5.62
N SER A 550 -25.38 -17.04 4.97
CA SER A 550 -24.35 -18.04 5.23
C SER A 550 -23.72 -17.90 6.63
N GLY A 551 -23.93 -16.76 7.30
CA GLY A 551 -23.26 -16.37 8.55
C GLY A 551 -21.84 -15.85 8.34
N TYR A 552 -21.41 -15.62 7.10
CA TYR A 552 -20.05 -15.24 6.78
C TYR A 552 -19.73 -13.79 7.17
N VAL A 553 -20.66 -12.86 6.93
CA VAL A 553 -20.58 -11.48 7.42
C VAL A 553 -20.58 -11.46 8.96
N GLU A 554 -21.48 -12.20 9.59
CA GLU A 554 -21.58 -12.29 11.05
C GLU A 554 -20.28 -12.84 11.68
N MET A 555 -19.63 -13.81 11.04
CA MET A 555 -18.34 -14.34 11.48
C MET A 555 -17.28 -13.24 11.59
N TRP A 556 -17.17 -12.37 10.58
CA TRP A 556 -16.23 -11.25 10.59
C TRP A 556 -16.66 -10.12 11.52
N GLN A 557 -17.95 -9.84 11.66
CA GLN A 557 -18.45 -8.87 12.64
C GLN A 557 -18.13 -9.27 14.09
N ASN A 558 -18.19 -10.57 14.36
CA ASN A 558 -17.85 -11.13 15.68
C ASN A 558 -16.34 -11.35 15.86
N ASP A 559 -15.55 -11.27 14.78
CA ASP A 559 -14.10 -11.35 14.86
C ASP A 559 -13.53 -10.03 15.39
N LYS A 560 -12.69 -10.15 16.41
CA LYS A 560 -12.03 -9.03 17.08
C LYS A 560 -10.63 -8.79 16.54
N THR A 561 -10.22 -9.44 15.45
CA THR A 561 -8.95 -9.16 14.75
C THR A 561 -8.94 -7.71 14.22
N PRO A 562 -7.79 -6.99 14.24
CA PRO A 562 -7.72 -5.63 13.70
C PRO A 562 -7.96 -5.62 12.17
N GLU A 563 -7.78 -6.77 11.54
CA GLU A 563 -8.04 -7.00 10.13
C GLU A 563 -9.55 -7.19 9.87
N ALA A 564 -10.36 -7.60 10.85
CA ALA A 564 -11.78 -7.90 10.64
C ALA A 564 -12.59 -6.71 10.10
N PRO A 565 -12.44 -5.46 10.58
CA PRO A 565 -13.05 -4.30 9.94
C PRO A 565 -12.64 -4.17 8.47
N GLY A 566 -11.34 -4.34 8.17
CA GLY A 566 -10.83 -4.32 6.80
C GLY A 566 -11.36 -5.47 5.94
N ARG A 567 -11.58 -6.66 6.51
CA ARG A 567 -12.18 -7.81 5.80
C ARG A 567 -13.66 -7.57 5.50
N LEU A 568 -14.41 -6.98 6.43
CA LEU A 568 -15.79 -6.55 6.22
C LEU A 568 -15.89 -5.45 5.15
N GLU A 569 -14.99 -4.48 5.19
CA GLU A 569 -14.85 -3.49 4.13
C GLU A 569 -14.58 -4.20 2.81
N ASN A 570 -13.60 -5.10 2.73
CA ASN A 570 -13.30 -5.86 1.51
C ASN A 570 -14.52 -6.61 0.96
N LEU A 571 -15.38 -7.20 1.82
CA LEU A 571 -16.62 -7.88 1.39
C LEU A 571 -17.70 -6.95 0.86
N LYS A 572 -17.98 -5.82 1.54
CA LYS A 572 -18.92 -4.80 1.03
C LYS A 572 -18.49 -4.30 -0.34
N GLU A 573 -17.20 -4.14 -0.44
CA GLU A 573 -16.56 -3.54 -1.57
C GLU A 573 -16.55 -4.60 -2.70
N LEU A 574 -16.35 -5.91 -2.42
CA LEU A 574 -16.60 -7.01 -3.38
C LEU A 574 -18.02 -6.95 -3.96
N VAL A 575 -19.04 -6.79 -3.11
CA VAL A 575 -20.45 -6.64 -3.53
C VAL A 575 -20.61 -5.47 -4.49
N LYS A 576 -20.01 -4.31 -4.17
CA LYS A 576 -20.04 -3.13 -5.06
C LYS A 576 -19.45 -3.42 -6.44
N ALA A 577 -18.41 -4.26 -6.54
CA ALA A 577 -17.83 -4.62 -7.83
C ALA A 577 -18.79 -5.42 -8.74
N LEU A 578 -19.80 -6.11 -8.18
CA LEU A 578 -20.80 -6.80 -8.99
C LEU A 578 -21.73 -5.84 -9.75
N GLU A 579 -21.82 -4.56 -9.36
CA GLU A 579 -22.65 -3.56 -10.06
C GLU A 579 -22.23 -3.35 -11.52
N GLN A 580 -20.98 -3.68 -11.86
CA GLN A 580 -20.43 -3.52 -13.22
C GLN A 580 -20.74 -4.71 -14.15
N PHE A 581 -21.39 -5.76 -13.63
CA PHE A 581 -21.66 -7.00 -14.35
C PHE A 581 -23.16 -7.27 -14.41
N ASP A 582 -23.63 -7.90 -15.49
CA ASP A 582 -25.05 -8.17 -15.69
C ASP A 582 -25.58 -9.31 -14.79
N ASN A 583 -24.71 -10.24 -14.37
CA ASN A 583 -25.06 -11.37 -13.53
C ASN A 583 -23.83 -11.97 -12.82
N LEU A 584 -24.08 -12.87 -11.86
CA LEU A 584 -23.03 -13.51 -11.05
C LEU A 584 -22.09 -14.40 -11.89
N GLN A 585 -22.61 -15.09 -12.91
CA GLN A 585 -21.84 -15.95 -13.81
C GLN A 585 -20.79 -15.15 -14.59
N GLY A 586 -21.19 -14.05 -15.23
CA GLY A 586 -20.29 -13.19 -16.01
C GLY A 586 -19.19 -12.56 -15.15
N PHE A 587 -19.52 -12.20 -13.92
CA PHE A 587 -18.52 -11.75 -12.93
C PHE A 587 -17.49 -12.84 -12.61
N LEU A 588 -17.93 -14.07 -12.32
CA LEU A 588 -17.04 -15.19 -12.01
C LEU A 588 -16.12 -15.56 -13.18
N GLU A 589 -16.65 -15.57 -14.41
CA GLU A 589 -15.88 -15.84 -15.63
C GLU A 589 -14.79 -14.79 -15.86
N HIS A 590 -15.13 -13.50 -15.70
CA HIS A 590 -14.18 -12.41 -15.84
C HIS A 590 -13.02 -12.52 -14.83
N VAL A 591 -13.33 -12.76 -13.55
CA VAL A 591 -12.30 -12.92 -12.51
C VAL A 591 -11.42 -14.15 -12.79
N ALA A 592 -12.00 -15.27 -13.22
CA ALA A 592 -11.26 -16.50 -13.51
C ALA A 592 -10.25 -16.32 -14.65
N LEU A 593 -10.65 -15.68 -15.76
CA LEU A 593 -9.77 -15.42 -16.90
C LEU A 593 -8.54 -14.59 -16.53
N ILE A 594 -8.73 -13.59 -15.67
CA ILE A 594 -7.63 -12.71 -15.26
C ILE A 594 -6.69 -13.42 -14.28
N MET A 595 -7.22 -14.29 -13.43
CA MET A 595 -6.38 -15.10 -12.53
C MET A 595 -5.56 -16.17 -13.28
N ASP A 596 -6.06 -16.69 -14.41
CA ASP A 596 -5.37 -17.73 -15.18
C ASP A 596 -4.29 -17.20 -16.13
N ASN A 597 -4.46 -16.00 -16.71
CA ASN A 597 -3.41 -15.36 -17.53
C ASN A 597 -2.11 -15.13 -16.74
N ASP A 598 -2.19 -15.11 -15.41
CA ASP A 598 -1.15 -14.57 -14.56
C ASP A 598 -0.09 -15.58 -14.06
N LYS A 599 -0.25 -16.87 -14.40
CA LYS A 599 0.70 -17.95 -14.05
C LYS A 599 2.01 -17.92 -14.85
N SER A 600 2.11 -17.05 -15.85
CA SER A 600 3.34 -16.79 -16.59
C SER A 600 4.24 -15.85 -15.79
N GLU A 601 5.34 -16.35 -15.21
CA GLU A 601 6.39 -15.50 -14.59
C GLU A 601 7.06 -14.55 -15.61
N THR A 602 6.84 -14.77 -16.91
CA THR A 602 7.47 -14.03 -18.00
C THR A 602 6.68 -12.82 -18.51
N GLU A 603 5.44 -12.59 -18.04
CA GLU A 603 4.64 -11.45 -18.48
C GLU A 603 5.04 -10.16 -17.72
N GLU A 604 5.09 -9.04 -18.45
CA GLU A 604 5.38 -7.73 -17.85
C GLU A 604 4.19 -7.24 -17.04
N LYS A 605 4.41 -6.74 -15.81
CA LYS A 605 3.32 -6.35 -14.90
C LYS A 605 3.62 -5.03 -14.20
N VAL A 606 2.62 -4.16 -14.10
CA VAL A 606 2.68 -2.94 -13.30
C VAL A 606 2.73 -3.27 -11.83
N SER A 607 3.57 -2.57 -11.07
CA SER A 607 3.72 -2.81 -9.64
C SER A 607 2.85 -1.85 -8.82
N ILE A 608 1.88 -2.37 -8.07
CA ILE A 608 1.09 -1.60 -7.11
C ILE A 608 1.60 -1.91 -5.70
N MET A 609 1.90 -0.89 -4.90
CA MET A 609 2.37 -1.09 -3.53
C MET A 609 2.15 0.13 -2.64
N THR A 610 2.34 -0.04 -1.33
CA THR A 610 2.33 1.11 -0.41
C THR A 610 3.65 1.90 -0.50
N LEU A 611 3.62 3.19 -0.21
CA LEU A 611 4.83 4.02 -0.08
C LEU A 611 5.88 3.39 0.85
N HIS A 612 5.46 2.76 1.95
CA HIS A 612 6.34 2.04 2.87
C HIS A 612 7.01 0.82 2.24
N ALA A 613 6.29 0.08 1.40
CA ALA A 613 6.81 -1.10 0.69
C ALA A 613 7.76 -0.72 -0.45
N ALA A 614 7.65 0.51 -0.97
CA ALA A 614 8.50 1.02 -2.04
C ALA A 614 9.93 1.37 -1.57
N LYS A 615 10.18 1.43 -0.26
CA LYS A 615 11.50 1.77 0.27
C LYS A 615 12.57 0.82 -0.26
N GLY A 616 13.63 1.39 -0.82
CA GLY A 616 14.74 0.64 -1.42
C GLY A 616 14.48 0.17 -2.86
N LEU A 617 13.30 0.39 -3.43
CA LEU A 617 13.01 0.17 -4.84
C LEU A 617 13.23 1.46 -5.66
N GLU A 618 13.19 1.33 -6.98
CA GLU A 618 13.28 2.41 -7.97
C GLU A 618 12.56 1.96 -9.26
N PHE A 619 11.94 2.90 -9.96
CA PHE A 619 11.18 2.67 -11.18
C PHE A 619 11.33 3.87 -12.13
N PRO A 620 11.54 3.63 -13.45
CA PRO A 620 11.51 4.70 -14.44
C PRO A 620 10.28 5.61 -14.35
N VAL A 621 9.10 5.02 -14.15
CA VAL A 621 7.83 5.75 -14.04
C VAL A 621 7.13 5.44 -12.73
N VAL A 622 6.76 6.49 -11.99
CA VAL A 622 6.02 6.38 -10.72
C VAL A 622 4.77 7.27 -10.71
N PHE A 623 3.66 6.66 -10.32
CA PHE A 623 2.39 7.33 -10.01
C PHE A 623 2.18 7.38 -8.49
N LEU A 624 1.85 8.55 -7.97
CA LEU A 624 1.63 8.84 -6.55
C LEU A 624 0.20 9.37 -6.34
N PRO A 625 -0.82 8.49 -6.36
CA PRO A 625 -2.21 8.89 -6.21
C PRO A 625 -2.64 9.17 -4.76
N GLY A 626 -3.76 9.88 -4.61
CA GLY A 626 -4.39 10.19 -3.34
C GLY A 626 -3.59 11.14 -2.45
N TRP A 627 -3.00 12.18 -3.04
CA TRP A 627 -2.41 13.31 -2.31
C TRP A 627 -3.51 14.26 -1.82
N GLU A 628 -4.22 13.82 -0.80
CA GLU A 628 -5.38 14.52 -0.21
C GLU A 628 -5.20 14.69 1.30
N ASP A 629 -5.55 15.85 1.84
CA ASP A 629 -5.49 16.10 3.28
C ASP A 629 -6.47 15.18 4.02
N GLY A 630 -5.96 14.44 5.01
CA GLY A 630 -6.70 13.41 5.76
C GLY A 630 -6.34 11.99 5.33
N LEU A 631 -6.03 11.78 4.04
CA LEU A 631 -5.50 10.53 3.50
C LEU A 631 -3.96 10.54 3.49
N PHE A 632 -3.37 11.54 2.83
CA PHE A 632 -1.93 11.77 2.76
C PHE A 632 -1.60 13.27 2.75
N PRO A 633 -1.26 13.87 3.92
CA PRO A 633 -0.88 13.22 5.17
C PRO A 633 -2.04 12.54 5.90
N SER A 634 -1.75 11.41 6.56
CA SER A 634 -2.74 10.68 7.36
C SER A 634 -3.21 11.48 8.58
N GLN A 635 -4.53 11.71 8.69
CA GLN A 635 -5.13 12.41 9.84
C GLN A 635 -4.75 11.77 11.17
N ARG A 636 -4.81 10.43 11.24
CA ARG A 636 -4.49 9.67 12.43
C ARG A 636 -3.05 9.87 12.92
N SER A 637 -2.09 9.93 12.00
CA SER A 637 -0.68 10.16 12.33
C SER A 637 -0.49 11.54 12.99
N MET A 638 -1.18 12.55 12.44
CA MET A 638 -1.16 13.91 12.97
C MET A 638 -1.85 14.00 14.34
N ASP A 639 -2.97 13.32 14.55
CA ASP A 639 -3.68 13.32 15.84
C ASP A 639 -2.84 12.64 16.95
N GLU A 640 -2.14 11.55 16.62
CA GLU A 640 -1.36 10.77 17.60
C GLU A 640 -0.03 11.45 17.96
N SER A 641 0.62 12.14 17.03
CA SER A 641 2.01 12.60 17.19
C SER A 641 2.28 14.06 16.80
N GLY A 642 1.24 14.79 16.39
CA GLY A 642 1.29 16.21 16.06
C GLY A 642 2.27 16.52 14.92
N LEU A 643 3.13 17.51 15.13
CA LEU A 643 4.14 17.92 14.17
C LEU A 643 5.07 16.78 13.76
N LYS A 644 5.46 15.90 14.68
CA LYS A 644 6.33 14.75 14.36
C LYS A 644 5.69 13.80 13.35
N GLY A 645 4.38 13.58 13.47
CA GLY A 645 3.61 12.77 12.52
C GLY A 645 3.56 13.41 11.14
N LEU A 646 3.37 14.73 11.08
CA LEU A 646 3.43 15.46 9.81
C LEU A 646 4.82 15.36 9.16
N GLU A 647 5.89 15.50 9.94
CA GLU A 647 7.26 15.34 9.42
C GLU A 647 7.53 13.93 8.91
N GLU A 648 7.01 12.89 9.58
CA GLU A 648 7.12 11.50 9.14
C GLU A 648 6.34 11.24 7.85
N GLU A 649 5.11 11.75 7.72
CA GLU A 649 4.34 11.68 6.47
C GLU A 649 5.05 12.42 5.32
N ARG A 650 5.76 13.53 5.61
CA ARG A 650 6.57 14.24 4.62
C ARG A 650 7.80 13.44 4.19
N ARG A 651 8.48 12.75 5.13
CA ARG A 651 9.56 11.79 4.79
C ARG A 651 9.02 10.67 3.90
N LEU A 652 7.80 10.21 4.15
CA LEU A 652 7.14 9.21 3.30
C LEU A 652 6.87 9.75 1.89
N ALA A 653 6.44 11.01 1.76
CA ALA A 653 6.24 11.67 0.47
C ALA A 653 7.56 11.86 -0.28
N TYR A 654 8.61 12.29 0.43
CA TYR A 654 9.98 12.36 -0.09
C TYR A 654 10.47 10.99 -0.60
N VAL A 655 10.26 9.92 0.15
CA VAL A 655 10.58 8.55 -0.28
C VAL A 655 9.83 8.21 -1.57
N GLY A 656 8.53 8.52 -1.64
CA GLY A 656 7.68 8.31 -2.81
C GLY A 656 8.21 8.99 -4.08
N ILE A 657 8.47 10.30 -4.02
CA ILE A 657 9.00 11.07 -5.17
C ILE A 657 10.36 10.50 -5.61
N THR A 658 11.25 10.20 -4.65
CA THR A 658 12.59 9.69 -4.94
C THR A 658 12.63 8.21 -5.38
N ARG A 659 11.48 7.56 -5.57
CA ARG A 659 11.41 6.26 -6.25
C ARG A 659 11.42 6.41 -7.77
N ALA A 660 11.04 7.57 -8.29
CA ALA A 660 10.99 7.85 -9.72
C ALA A 660 12.39 8.14 -10.29
N GLU A 661 12.72 7.54 -11.42
CA GLU A 661 13.96 7.84 -12.15
C GLU A 661 13.71 8.92 -13.20
N GLU A 662 12.71 8.74 -14.07
CA GLU A 662 12.49 9.59 -15.25
C GLU A 662 11.19 10.41 -15.17
N LEU A 663 10.08 9.78 -14.76
CA LEU A 663 8.76 10.39 -14.71
C LEU A 663 8.07 10.18 -13.36
N CYS A 664 7.62 11.27 -12.75
CA CYS A 664 6.84 11.26 -11.51
C CYS A 664 5.51 12.00 -11.73
N THR A 665 4.40 11.31 -11.50
CA THR A 665 3.05 11.91 -11.55
C THR A 665 2.42 11.84 -10.16
N ILE A 666 2.02 12.99 -9.63
CA ILE A 666 1.26 13.13 -8.38
C ILE A 666 -0.19 13.42 -8.74
N SER A 667 -1.12 12.68 -8.14
CA SER A 667 -2.55 12.92 -8.34
C SER A 667 -3.34 12.97 -7.05
N PHE A 668 -4.48 13.64 -7.10
CA PHE A 668 -5.45 13.75 -6.01
C PHE A 668 -6.87 13.74 -6.55
N ALA A 669 -7.82 13.26 -5.75
CA ALA A 669 -9.24 13.27 -6.07
C ALA A 669 -9.97 14.34 -5.23
N GLY A 670 -10.85 15.12 -5.85
CA GLY A 670 -11.65 16.14 -5.16
C GLY A 670 -12.81 15.59 -4.35
N ASN A 671 -13.23 14.35 -4.64
CA ASN A 671 -14.28 13.65 -3.92
C ASN A 671 -13.91 12.18 -3.75
N ARG A 672 -14.17 11.60 -2.58
CA ARG A 672 -14.08 10.14 -2.37
C ARG A 672 -15.36 9.61 -1.75
N ARG A 673 -15.75 8.40 -2.14
CA ARG A 673 -16.79 7.64 -1.46
C ARG A 673 -16.17 6.96 -0.25
N VAL A 674 -16.53 7.39 0.94
CA VAL A 674 -16.10 6.79 2.22
C VAL A 674 -17.36 6.29 2.93
N TYR A 675 -17.41 4.99 3.22
CA TYR A 675 -18.59 4.33 3.80
C TYR A 675 -19.90 4.56 3.02
N GLY A 676 -19.81 4.60 1.69
CA GLY A 676 -20.96 4.81 0.80
C GLY A 676 -21.45 6.26 0.72
N GLN A 677 -20.81 7.20 1.42
CA GLN A 677 -21.12 8.63 1.35
C GLN A 677 -20.04 9.38 0.59
N TRP A 678 -20.45 10.35 -0.22
CA TRP A 678 -19.54 11.28 -0.87
C TRP A 678 -18.96 12.24 0.17
N GLN A 679 -17.65 12.31 0.22
CA GLN A 679 -16.91 13.27 1.02
C GLN A 679 -16.01 14.07 0.08
N SER A 680 -16.14 15.40 0.13
CA SER A 680 -15.20 16.29 -0.54
C SER A 680 -13.85 16.19 0.17
N GLN A 681 -12.79 16.07 -0.62
CA GLN A 681 -11.41 15.99 -0.16
C GLN A 681 -10.68 17.26 -0.56
N MET A 682 -9.88 17.78 0.36
CA MET A 682 -8.96 18.87 0.04
C MET A 682 -7.66 18.31 -0.52
N PRO A 683 -7.04 18.97 -1.51
CA PRO A 683 -5.70 18.61 -1.96
C PRO A 683 -4.74 18.61 -0.78
N SER A 684 -3.76 17.71 -0.80
CA SER A 684 -2.76 17.62 0.26
C SER A 684 -1.98 18.92 0.39
N ARG A 685 -1.75 19.35 1.63
CA ARG A 685 -0.82 20.47 1.93
C ARG A 685 0.58 20.28 1.35
N PHE A 686 1.00 19.03 1.11
CA PHE A 686 2.29 18.73 0.48
C PHE A 686 2.39 19.27 -0.95
N ILE A 687 1.26 19.50 -1.63
CA ILE A 687 1.22 20.07 -2.97
C ILE A 687 1.72 21.52 -2.97
N ASP A 688 1.34 22.31 -1.96
CA ASP A 688 1.72 23.73 -1.86
C ASP A 688 3.21 23.92 -1.57
N GLU A 689 3.84 22.91 -0.97
CA GLU A 689 5.26 22.91 -0.60
C GLU A 689 6.18 22.48 -1.76
N LEU A 690 5.61 21.99 -2.87
CA LEU A 690 6.38 21.66 -4.06
C LEU A 690 6.85 22.93 -4.80
N PRO A 691 8.10 22.97 -5.28
CA PRO A 691 8.64 24.15 -5.96
C PRO A 691 8.06 24.31 -7.37
N VAL A 692 7.36 25.42 -7.60
CA VAL A 692 6.64 25.74 -8.86
C VAL A 692 7.49 25.59 -10.12
N LYS A 693 8.80 25.89 -10.05
CA LYS A 693 9.71 25.78 -11.20
C LYS A 693 9.81 24.34 -11.74
N HIS A 694 9.66 23.33 -10.87
CA HIS A 694 9.89 21.91 -11.20
C HIS A 694 8.61 21.07 -11.28
N VAL A 695 7.45 21.69 -11.11
CA VAL A 695 6.13 21.03 -11.20
C VAL A 695 5.34 21.61 -12.36
N GLU A 696 4.67 20.74 -13.11
CA GLU A 696 3.70 21.10 -14.14
C GLU A 696 2.30 20.69 -13.68
N VAL A 697 1.36 21.64 -13.68
CA VAL A 697 -0.03 21.41 -13.27
C VAL A 697 -0.87 21.14 -14.52
N LEU A 698 -1.49 19.95 -14.59
CA LEU A 698 -2.32 19.52 -15.73
C LEU A 698 -3.82 19.46 -15.38
N THR A 699 -4.21 19.90 -14.18
CA THR A 699 -5.59 19.85 -13.68
C THR A 699 -6.54 20.74 -14.50
N PRO A 700 -7.70 20.24 -14.95
CA PRO A 700 -8.71 21.05 -15.64
C PRO A 700 -9.23 22.23 -14.77
N PRO A 701 -9.35 23.46 -15.33
CA PRO A 701 -9.98 24.58 -14.64
C PRO A 701 -11.45 24.27 -14.34
N GLY A 702 -11.87 24.59 -13.12
CA GLY A 702 -13.25 24.36 -12.64
C GLY A 702 -13.41 23.19 -11.66
N LEU A 703 -12.41 22.30 -11.52
CA LEU A 703 -12.46 21.22 -10.52
C LEU A 703 -12.51 21.76 -9.07
N TYR A 704 -11.98 22.97 -8.84
CA TYR A 704 -12.01 23.71 -7.56
C TYR A 704 -12.42 25.19 -7.70
N GLY A 705 -12.64 25.69 -8.92
CA GLY A 705 -12.72 27.12 -9.23
C GLY A 705 -14.14 27.68 -9.45
N GLY A 706 -15.16 27.13 -8.78
CA GLY A 706 -16.54 27.51 -9.08
C GLY A 706 -17.51 27.23 -7.95
N GLY A 707 -17.40 27.96 -6.84
CA GLY A 707 -18.38 27.77 -5.77
C GLY A 707 -18.19 28.59 -4.52
N MET A 708 -17.70 29.84 -4.55
CA MET A 708 -17.77 30.74 -3.40
C MET A 708 -17.58 32.21 -3.82
N ASN A 709 -18.31 32.70 -4.82
CA ASN A 709 -18.47 34.14 -5.06
C ASN A 709 -19.66 34.39 -6.00
N GLY A 710 -20.86 34.45 -5.41
CA GLY A 710 -22.11 34.72 -6.11
C GLY A 710 -23.24 35.00 -5.14
N GLY A 711 -23.12 36.07 -4.35
CA GLY A 711 -24.17 36.54 -3.44
C GLY A 711 -23.61 37.51 -2.39
N GLY A 712 -23.87 38.80 -2.56
CA GLY A 712 -23.29 39.86 -1.75
C GLY A 712 -23.69 39.79 -0.28
N VAL A 713 -22.68 39.65 0.59
CA VAL A 713 -22.70 40.21 1.94
C VAL A 713 -21.38 40.96 2.16
N SER A 714 -21.51 42.15 2.68
CA SER A 714 -20.49 43.18 2.94
C SER A 714 -19.21 42.69 3.59
N ALA A 715 -18.10 43.26 3.10
CA ALA A 715 -16.76 43.35 3.67
C ALA A 715 -16.64 43.10 5.19
N GLY A 716 -15.83 42.10 5.56
CA GLY A 716 -15.27 41.98 6.90
C GLY A 716 -14.78 40.57 7.27
N GLY A 717 -13.47 40.31 7.13
CA GLY A 717 -12.75 39.36 7.98
C GLY A 717 -12.46 37.95 7.43
N PHE A 718 -11.16 37.64 7.35
CA PHE A 718 -10.51 36.32 7.33
C PHE A 718 -10.67 35.38 6.12
N GLY A 719 -9.55 35.13 5.42
CA GLY A 719 -9.36 33.99 4.50
C GLY A 719 -8.75 34.41 3.17
N GLY A 720 -7.42 34.32 3.02
CA GLY A 720 -6.74 34.52 1.74
C GLY A 720 -6.97 33.35 0.79
N SER A 721 -7.07 33.65 -0.52
CA SER A 721 -7.13 32.65 -1.60
C SER A 721 -5.94 31.68 -1.51
N THR A 722 -6.16 30.40 -1.82
CA THR A 722 -5.06 29.42 -1.83
C THR A 722 -4.21 29.56 -3.10
N ALA A 723 -2.89 29.33 -2.99
CA ALA A 723 -1.99 29.42 -4.14
C ALA A 723 -2.33 28.43 -5.26
N MET A 724 -3.05 27.35 -4.94
CA MET A 724 -3.54 26.35 -5.90
C MET A 724 -4.68 26.89 -6.78
N GLU A 725 -5.65 27.63 -6.25
CA GLU A 725 -6.75 28.23 -7.03
C GLU A 725 -6.22 29.22 -8.08
N ASP A 726 -5.20 30.00 -7.72
CA ASP A 726 -4.49 30.91 -8.63
C ASP A 726 -3.66 30.17 -9.70
N ARG A 727 -3.23 28.92 -9.43
CA ARG A 727 -2.46 28.09 -10.37
C ARG A 727 -3.38 27.37 -11.36
N VAL A 728 -4.48 26.80 -10.87
CA VAL A 728 -5.49 26.11 -11.70
C VAL A 728 -6.15 27.06 -12.70
N SER A 729 -6.38 28.32 -12.31
CA SER A 729 -6.92 29.36 -13.19
C SER A 729 -5.95 29.82 -14.30
N ARG A 730 -4.65 29.52 -14.19
CA ARG A 730 -3.59 29.89 -15.16
C ARG A 730 -3.04 28.71 -15.95
N ALA A 731 -3.50 27.49 -15.70
CA ALA A 731 -2.97 26.28 -16.34
C ALA A 731 -3.46 26.15 -17.80
N ASP A 732 -2.53 26.04 -18.74
CA ASP A 732 -2.81 25.76 -20.16
C ASP A 732 -3.18 24.28 -20.35
N VAL A 733 -4.47 23.96 -20.26
CA VAL A 733 -5.03 22.59 -20.28
C VAL A 733 -5.00 21.90 -21.65
N TYR A 734 -4.35 22.50 -22.65
CA TYR A 734 -4.54 22.12 -24.06
C TYR A 734 -3.41 21.31 -24.71
N ASN A 735 -2.70 20.44 -23.96
CA ASN A 735 -1.62 19.66 -24.55
C ASN A 735 -1.50 18.19 -24.09
N SER A 736 -2.61 17.49 -23.83
CA SER A 736 -2.53 16.03 -23.65
C SER A 736 -2.68 15.28 -24.99
N PRO A 737 -1.87 14.22 -25.25
CA PRO A 737 -1.97 13.41 -26.46
C PRO A 737 -3.34 12.73 -26.66
N GLY A 738 -4.09 12.48 -25.58
CA GLY A 738 -5.45 11.94 -25.61
C GLY A 738 -6.47 12.91 -26.21
N TRP A 739 -6.39 14.20 -25.85
CA TRP A 739 -7.25 15.24 -26.39
C TRP A 739 -7.05 15.47 -27.90
N ARG A 740 -5.82 15.33 -28.41
CA ARG A 740 -5.54 15.38 -29.86
C ARG A 740 -6.18 14.23 -30.64
N ARG A 741 -6.38 13.06 -30.03
CA ARG A 741 -7.06 11.93 -30.68
C ARG A 741 -8.56 12.18 -30.81
N LEU A 742 -9.17 12.77 -29.79
CA LEU A 742 -10.57 13.19 -29.79
C LEU A 742 -10.84 14.26 -30.87
N GLN A 743 -9.94 15.24 -30.98
CA GLN A 743 -10.03 16.32 -31.96
C GLN A 743 -9.82 15.84 -33.41
N ASN A 744 -8.91 14.88 -33.62
CA ASN A 744 -8.71 14.27 -34.93
C ASN A 744 -9.89 13.38 -35.35
N ALA A 745 -10.60 12.75 -34.40
CA ALA A 745 -11.84 12.02 -34.68
C ALA A 745 -13.00 12.96 -35.07
N GLN A 746 -13.03 14.19 -34.54
CA GLN A 746 -14.02 15.21 -34.89
C GLN A 746 -13.73 15.95 -36.21
N SER A 747 -12.55 15.77 -36.82
CA SER A 747 -12.13 16.51 -38.03
C SER A 747 -12.58 15.91 -39.37
N ARG A 748 -13.39 14.84 -39.39
CA ARG A 748 -14.02 14.33 -40.62
C ARG A 748 -15.43 14.93 -40.75
N GLY A 749 -15.53 15.91 -41.64
CA GLY A 749 -16.62 16.87 -41.72
C GLY A 749 -17.99 16.33 -42.11
N ILE A 750 -19.01 16.94 -41.51
CA ILE A 750 -20.36 17.09 -42.06
C ILE A 750 -20.69 18.60 -41.96
N SER A 751 -21.27 19.10 -43.04
CA SER A 751 -21.51 20.51 -43.39
C SER A 751 -22.32 21.34 -42.38
N SER A 752 -21.92 22.60 -42.19
CA SER A 752 -22.65 23.63 -41.43
C SER A 752 -24.00 24.00 -42.05
N PRO A 753 -25.03 24.18 -41.22
CA PRO A 753 -26.04 25.22 -41.41
C PRO A 753 -25.69 26.49 -40.61
N ARG A 754 -26.28 27.59 -41.06
CA ARG A 754 -25.99 28.99 -40.71
C ARG A 754 -26.47 29.39 -39.31
N GLU A 755 -25.74 30.37 -38.76
CA GLU A 755 -26.08 31.33 -37.70
C GLU A 755 -27.46 31.20 -37.02
N ALA A 756 -27.44 30.92 -35.72
CA ALA A 756 -28.47 31.37 -34.77
C ALA A 756 -27.79 32.06 -33.58
N ARG A 757 -28.39 33.17 -33.15
CA ARG A 757 -27.84 34.17 -32.22
C ARG A 757 -27.76 33.66 -30.78
N HIS A 758 -26.77 34.18 -30.04
CA HIS A 758 -26.61 34.09 -28.58
C HIS A 758 -27.93 34.26 -27.81
N MET A 759 -28.17 33.39 -26.82
CA MET A 759 -28.94 33.74 -25.62
C MET A 759 -28.01 33.73 -24.41
N THR A 760 -27.85 34.92 -23.82
CA THR A 760 -27.17 35.18 -22.55
C THR A 760 -28.21 34.98 -21.43
N ILE A 761 -27.87 34.25 -20.36
CA ILE A 761 -28.73 34.12 -19.17
C ILE A 761 -28.29 35.19 -18.17
N ASP A 762 -29.12 36.22 -17.99
CA ASP A 762 -28.99 37.23 -16.93
C ASP A 762 -29.71 36.73 -15.66
N ALA A 763 -29.03 36.78 -14.52
CA ALA A 763 -29.57 36.36 -13.23
C ALA A 763 -30.32 37.50 -12.54
N SER A 764 -31.48 37.88 -13.09
CA SER A 764 -32.55 38.60 -12.39
C SER A 764 -33.78 38.68 -13.31
N GLY A 765 -34.80 37.85 -13.10
CA GLY A 765 -36.01 37.91 -13.93
C GLY A 765 -37.22 37.35 -13.21
N GLU A 766 -38.25 38.19 -13.04
CA GLU A 766 -39.64 37.73 -13.00
C GLU A 766 -39.93 36.92 -14.27
N SER A 767 -40.85 35.96 -14.22
CA SER A 767 -41.19 35.17 -15.41
C SER A 767 -41.70 36.08 -16.54
N ASP A 768 -41.10 36.01 -17.73
CA ASP A 768 -41.54 36.74 -18.95
C ASP A 768 -42.90 36.27 -19.52
N TYR A 769 -43.66 35.46 -18.77
CA TYR A 769 -44.93 34.87 -19.18
C TYR A 769 -46.10 35.50 -18.42
N GLU A 770 -47.12 35.94 -19.16
CA GLU A 770 -48.36 36.49 -18.63
C GLU A 770 -49.45 35.41 -18.50
N ILE A 771 -50.45 35.65 -17.64
CA ILE A 771 -51.61 34.76 -17.52
C ILE A 771 -52.38 34.77 -18.85
N GLY A 772 -52.61 33.60 -19.42
CA GLY A 772 -53.20 33.38 -20.74
C GLY A 772 -52.18 33.01 -21.82
N ASP A 773 -50.88 33.08 -21.53
CA ASP A 773 -49.85 32.73 -22.49
C ASP A 773 -49.83 31.22 -22.77
N ARG A 774 -49.63 30.90 -24.05
CA ARG A 774 -49.53 29.51 -24.49
C ARG A 774 -48.08 29.06 -24.50
N VAL A 775 -47.81 28.01 -23.73
CA VAL A 775 -46.46 27.50 -23.50
C VAL A 775 -46.38 26.01 -23.81
N PHE A 776 -45.17 25.51 -24.03
CA PHE A 776 -44.89 24.11 -24.28
C PHE A 776 -43.86 23.61 -23.27
N HIS A 777 -44.17 22.48 -22.62
CA HIS A 777 -43.24 21.76 -21.75
C HIS A 777 -42.90 20.42 -22.37
N LYS A 778 -41.60 20.09 -22.46
CA LYS A 778 -41.10 18.87 -23.13
C LYS A 778 -41.79 17.58 -22.67
N LYS A 779 -42.20 17.49 -21.39
CA LYS A 779 -42.91 16.33 -20.82
C LYS A 779 -44.44 16.43 -20.81
N PHE A 780 -44.99 17.64 -20.72
CA PHE A 780 -46.44 17.83 -20.45
C PHE A 780 -47.20 18.38 -21.66
N GLY A 781 -46.48 18.68 -22.76
CA GLY A 781 -47.05 19.21 -23.98
C GLY A 781 -47.41 20.68 -23.87
N TYR A 782 -48.39 21.11 -24.68
CA TYR A 782 -48.89 22.48 -24.66
C TYR A 782 -49.75 22.74 -23.42
N GLY A 783 -49.61 23.93 -22.83
CA GLY A 783 -50.39 24.40 -21.68
C GLY A 783 -50.62 25.91 -21.69
N GLU A 784 -51.64 26.39 -20.95
CA GLU A 784 -51.96 27.81 -20.77
C GLU A 784 -51.52 28.24 -19.38
N VAL A 785 -50.81 29.37 -19.29
CA VAL A 785 -50.42 29.92 -17.99
C VAL A 785 -51.65 30.47 -17.27
N MET A 786 -52.01 29.87 -16.15
CA MET A 786 -53.16 30.28 -15.33
C MET A 786 -52.76 31.21 -14.17
N GLY A 787 -51.48 31.26 -13.83
CA GLY A 787 -50.95 32.10 -12.75
C GLY A 787 -49.42 32.09 -12.73
N SER A 788 -48.81 33.18 -12.25
CA SER A 788 -47.37 33.26 -12.02
C SER A 788 -47.08 33.84 -10.64
N GLU A 789 -46.06 33.29 -9.96
CA GLU A 789 -45.54 33.77 -8.69
C GLU A 789 -44.00 33.68 -8.70
N GLY A 790 -43.34 34.80 -8.99
CA GLY A 790 -41.88 34.86 -9.15
C GLY A 790 -41.41 34.15 -10.42
N ASP A 791 -40.55 33.13 -10.24
CA ASP A 791 -40.03 32.29 -11.34
C ASP A 791 -40.89 31.03 -11.58
N LYS A 792 -42.02 30.88 -10.86
CA LYS A 792 -42.91 29.72 -10.95
C LYS A 792 -44.20 30.07 -11.67
N LEU A 793 -44.62 29.17 -12.56
CA LEU A 793 -45.86 29.23 -13.31
C LEU A 793 -46.81 28.12 -12.87
N VAL A 794 -48.08 28.44 -12.80
CA VAL A 794 -49.20 27.50 -12.75
C VAL A 794 -49.76 27.41 -14.18
N VAL A 795 -49.67 26.24 -14.79
CA VAL A 795 -50.02 26.04 -16.21
C VAL A 795 -51.03 24.89 -16.33
N GLU A 796 -52.13 25.12 -17.02
CA GLU A 796 -53.12 24.09 -17.36
C GLU A 796 -52.72 23.43 -18.69
N PHE A 797 -52.18 22.22 -18.63
CA PHE A 797 -51.72 21.48 -19.81
C PHE A 797 -52.84 20.65 -20.43
N ASP A 798 -52.97 20.68 -21.77
CA ASP A 798 -54.10 20.08 -22.50
C ASP A 798 -54.30 18.59 -22.22
N LYS A 799 -53.20 17.87 -21.96
CA LYS A 799 -53.19 16.42 -21.74
C LYS A 799 -52.77 16.01 -20.32
N ALA A 800 -52.25 16.95 -19.53
CA ALA A 800 -51.64 16.66 -18.22
C ALA A 800 -52.27 17.41 -17.03
N GLY A 801 -53.24 18.30 -17.29
CA GLY A 801 -53.95 19.12 -16.30
C GLY A 801 -53.07 20.21 -15.67
N GLU A 802 -53.57 20.89 -14.64
CA GLU A 802 -52.82 21.91 -13.89
C GLU A 802 -51.49 21.36 -13.32
N LYS A 803 -50.38 22.04 -13.62
CA LYS A 803 -49.06 21.80 -13.02
C LYS A 803 -48.39 23.10 -12.62
N ARG A 804 -47.58 23.03 -11.55
CA ARG A 804 -46.73 24.14 -11.10
C ARG A 804 -45.28 23.82 -11.37
N LEU A 805 -44.59 24.68 -12.12
CA LEU A 805 -43.20 24.47 -12.56
C LEU A 805 -42.46 25.80 -12.74
N LEU A 806 -41.14 25.78 -12.86
CA LEU A 806 -40.36 26.99 -13.12
C LEU A 806 -40.49 27.42 -14.58
N ALA A 807 -40.52 28.73 -14.82
CA ALA A 807 -40.64 29.34 -16.15
C ALA A 807 -39.54 28.87 -17.11
N SER A 808 -38.36 28.51 -16.60
CA SER A 808 -37.24 27.97 -17.38
C SER A 808 -37.49 26.59 -17.99
N PHE A 809 -38.52 25.87 -17.56
CA PHE A 809 -38.85 24.54 -18.09
C PHE A 809 -39.91 24.57 -19.19
N VAL A 810 -40.47 25.74 -19.49
CA VAL A 810 -41.38 25.93 -20.60
C VAL A 810 -40.79 26.90 -21.61
N VAL A 811 -41.15 26.68 -22.87
CA VAL A 811 -40.89 27.62 -23.97
C VAL A 811 -42.23 28.16 -24.50
N PRO A 812 -42.27 29.33 -25.15
CA PRO A 812 -43.48 29.78 -25.83
C PRO A 812 -43.94 28.73 -26.84
N ALA A 813 -45.25 28.54 -27.00
CA ALA A 813 -45.80 27.53 -27.90
C ALA A 813 -45.35 27.71 -29.37
N ALA A 814 -44.99 28.93 -29.77
CA ALA A 814 -44.46 29.23 -31.11
C ALA A 814 -43.06 28.65 -31.37
N ASP A 815 -42.28 28.39 -30.30
CA ASP A 815 -40.89 27.93 -30.36
C ASP A 815 -40.77 26.43 -29.98
N ALA A 816 -41.90 25.73 -29.88
CA ALA A 816 -41.96 24.32 -29.46
C ALA A 816 -41.23 23.37 -30.42
N ASP A 817 -41.15 23.72 -31.71
CA ASP A 817 -40.49 22.93 -32.76
C ASP A 817 -38.94 23.08 -32.76
N ASP A 818 -38.39 24.03 -32.00
CA ASP A 818 -36.94 24.29 -31.88
C ASP A 818 -36.30 23.61 -30.64
N VAL A 819 -37.08 22.82 -29.88
CA VAL A 819 -36.57 22.07 -28.72
C VAL A 819 -36.08 20.68 -29.16
N PRO A 820 -34.78 20.33 -29.03
CA PRO A 820 -34.28 19.03 -29.45
C PRO A 820 -34.89 17.92 -28.59
N PHE A 821 -35.42 16.86 -29.24
CA PHE A 821 -35.94 15.66 -28.59
C PHE A 821 -34.95 15.01 -27.62
#